data_AF-A0A9P8MVN8-F1
#
_entry.id   AF-A0A9P8MVN8-F1
#
_cell.length_a   1.000
_cell.length_b   1.000
_cell.length_c   1.000
_cell.angle_alpha   90.00
_cell.angle_beta   90.00
_cell.angle_gamma   90.00
#
_symmetry.space_group_name_H-M   'P 1'
#
loop_
_entity.id
_entity.type
_entity.pdbx_description
1 polymer ?
#
loop_
_entity_poly.entity_id
_entity_poly.type
_entity_poly.pdbx_seq_one_letter_code
_entity_poly.pdbx_strand_id
1 'polypeptide(L)'
;MPVQQEPLAETADEARLAQAQASTMKRPRALTVVIKLGTSSIVDEQTHEPLLPILTLIVDTAVKLRKNGHRVVIVSSGAIGVGLRRMDIDKRPKHLAQLQALAAIGQCRLISLWDSLFGHLSQPIAQILLTRNDIADRTRYINAQNTFNQLMETGVIPIVNENDTLAVSEIKFGDNDTLSAITAAMIHADMLFLMTDVDCLYDKNPRSHPDARPIEVVKDISDLEADVSSAGSALGTGGMSTKIVAAKLGTLAGVTTIITRSSNPGNILAIVRYLTRANSDDEAADVAEVPAPPLHTRFLPSNEPIQDRYFWLLHTPNPHGTIYIDAGCHRALLDKAGLLPVGVVDVQGQFAQQEVRWEGLAQEVGRALVNYAAPEIKRIMGHQSVEIGGILGYADSEPSLVAARPHLRGPTPPTLCLHRRRLAASPKLGKYQTPGFKRTTPRAAMTSTATTLKGQPLDKAVLDAILRRRLFYTPSFEIYGGVGGLYDYGPPGCSLQANIVDLWRKHFILEEDMLEVDCTVLTPHNVLKTSGHVDKFADWMCKDPKNGDILRADHFVEAVLEARLNGDKEARGQKVEEKDDPKKKKKKTKAEAVKLDDALVKEYEEVLARIDNYDGPELGQLIKKYDLKNPATGVMPSDPVAFNLMFQTSIGPSSNLPGYLRPETAQGQFLNFAKLLDFNQGQMPFASASIGKSYRNEISPRAGLLRVREFLMAEIEHFVDPQGGKKHSRFHEVEHIELVLLDRDTQLAGKTTTRKIAIGRAVKEGLVDNETLGYFLARIHLFLERIGVDLSKMRFRQHMQNEMAHYACDCWDAELFTTSGWVECVGCADRSAYDLSVHAKKTGAPLVVRERREEPLVFDEWQVDIEMKKFGPMFKKNAKAVETALLATSQEQREKLAKELGKAGKITLEVPGVENGKVDLGSDSIKIEFRKRVENTREFTPNVIEPSFGIGRILYALIEHNFWTRAIDTGDEARSVLSFPPAVAPIKVLLVPLSSSPEFKPIIKKLSQKLRNLGVSNRVDDSSASIGKRYSRNDELGTPLGITVDFQTVQDGTITLRDRDSTSQVRADEGRILEAIKSIVDGAKDWKKVASELPKFEGQEVEVAAR
;
A
#
# COMPACT_ATOMS: atom_id res chain seq x y z
N MET A 1 -21.23 -67.58 -39.32
CA MET A 1 -21.34 -66.10 -39.28
C MET A 1 -21.53 -65.70 -37.83
N PRO A 2 -20.71 -64.76 -37.33
CA PRO A 2 -19.69 -65.12 -36.35
C PRO A 2 -20.27 -65.33 -34.95
N VAL A 3 -19.82 -66.42 -34.34
CA VAL A 3 -20.28 -66.99 -33.08
C VAL A 3 -19.67 -66.21 -31.91
N GLN A 4 -20.51 -65.94 -30.91
CA GLN A 4 -20.16 -65.32 -29.63
C GLN A 4 -19.23 -66.21 -28.79
N GLN A 5 -18.24 -65.60 -28.15
CA GLN A 5 -17.58 -66.15 -26.94
C GLN A 5 -17.31 -65.00 -25.95
N GLU A 6 -17.81 -65.16 -24.73
CA GLU A 6 -17.50 -64.32 -23.56
C GLU A 6 -16.06 -64.58 -23.09
N PRO A 7 -15.33 -63.59 -22.54
CA PRO A 7 -14.11 -63.84 -21.80
C PRO A 7 -14.33 -63.79 -20.28
N LEU A 8 -13.67 -64.77 -19.64
CA LEU A 8 -13.64 -65.09 -18.22
C LEU A 8 -13.09 -63.96 -17.33
N ALA A 9 -13.70 -63.85 -16.15
CA ALA A 9 -13.28 -63.01 -15.05
C ALA A 9 -12.14 -63.68 -14.26
N GLU A 10 -10.88 -63.43 -14.63
CA GLU A 10 -9.74 -63.91 -13.81
C GLU A 10 -8.44 -63.07 -13.90
N THR A 11 -8.45 -61.87 -14.50
CA THR A 11 -7.21 -61.08 -14.75
C THR A 11 -7.05 -59.82 -13.89
N ALA A 12 -8.01 -59.50 -13.01
CA ALA A 12 -7.96 -58.28 -12.20
C ALA A 12 -7.13 -58.41 -10.91
N ASP A 13 -7.02 -59.62 -10.34
CA ASP A 13 -6.29 -59.85 -9.09
C ASP A 13 -4.78 -60.07 -9.30
N GLU A 14 -4.35 -60.63 -10.44
CA GLU A 14 -2.91 -60.72 -10.77
C GLU A 14 -2.29 -59.35 -11.07
N ALA A 15 -3.03 -58.44 -11.70
CA ALA A 15 -2.58 -57.06 -11.92
C ALA A 15 -2.44 -56.27 -10.60
N ARG A 16 -3.31 -56.55 -9.62
CA ARG A 16 -3.23 -55.96 -8.27
C ARG A 16 -2.09 -56.55 -7.44
N LEU A 17 -1.79 -57.85 -7.57
CA LEU A 17 -0.65 -58.48 -6.90
C LEU A 17 0.69 -57.99 -7.48
N ALA A 18 0.79 -57.80 -8.80
CA ALA A 18 1.98 -57.26 -9.44
C ALA A 18 2.24 -55.78 -9.06
N GLN A 19 1.19 -54.97 -8.87
CA GLN A 19 1.32 -53.61 -8.33
C GLN A 19 1.62 -53.57 -6.83
N ALA A 20 1.14 -54.54 -6.04
CA ALA A 20 1.44 -54.66 -4.61
C ALA A 20 2.89 -55.14 -4.34
N GLN A 21 3.42 -56.03 -5.18
CA GLN A 21 4.80 -56.55 -5.04
C GLN A 21 5.88 -55.57 -5.55
N ALA A 22 5.53 -54.59 -6.39
CA ALA A 22 6.43 -53.49 -6.75
C ALA A 22 6.55 -52.40 -5.67
N SER A 23 5.77 -52.47 -4.59
CA SER A 23 5.70 -51.42 -3.56
C SER A 23 6.69 -51.59 -2.39
N THR A 24 7.46 -52.68 -2.37
CA THR A 24 8.41 -53.01 -1.30
C THR A 24 9.89 -52.84 -1.66
N MET A 25 10.23 -52.33 -2.85
CA MET A 25 11.59 -51.81 -3.10
C MET A 25 11.65 -50.36 -2.61
N LYS A 26 12.49 -50.07 -1.60
CA LYS A 26 12.84 -48.69 -1.21
C LYS A 26 13.27 -47.93 -2.47
N ARG A 27 12.44 -47.00 -2.94
CA ARG A 27 12.81 -46.13 -4.07
C ARG A 27 14.07 -45.33 -3.67
N PRO A 28 15.11 -45.25 -4.52
CA PRO A 28 16.30 -44.47 -4.23
C PRO A 28 15.92 -43.00 -4.00
N ARG A 29 16.63 -42.33 -3.08
CA ARG A 29 16.41 -40.92 -2.73
C ARG A 29 16.43 -40.06 -3.99
N ALA A 30 15.37 -39.26 -4.19
CA ALA A 30 15.30 -38.29 -5.27
C ALA A 30 16.34 -37.18 -5.05
N LEU A 31 17.36 -37.14 -5.90
CA LEU A 31 18.41 -36.11 -5.90
C LEU A 31 18.05 -34.93 -6.81
N THR A 32 18.52 -33.73 -6.45
CA THR A 32 18.48 -32.52 -7.28
C THR A 32 19.85 -32.31 -7.93
N VAL A 33 19.89 -32.30 -9.26
CA VAL A 33 21.10 -32.28 -10.07
C VAL A 33 21.14 -31.03 -10.95
N VAL A 34 22.19 -30.23 -10.81
CA VAL A 34 22.47 -29.08 -11.67
C VAL A 34 23.54 -29.47 -12.69
N ILE A 35 23.29 -29.22 -13.97
CA ILE A 35 24.21 -29.53 -15.07
C ILE A 35 24.62 -28.22 -15.74
N LYS A 36 25.89 -27.84 -15.63
CA LYS A 36 26.43 -26.65 -16.28
C LYS A 36 27.10 -27.00 -17.60
N LEU A 37 26.74 -26.28 -18.66
CA LEU A 37 27.34 -26.36 -19.98
C LEU A 37 28.09 -25.08 -20.35
N GLY A 38 29.35 -25.25 -20.79
CA GLY A 38 30.15 -24.16 -21.34
C GLY A 38 29.80 -23.85 -22.80
N THR A 39 30.23 -22.68 -23.29
CA THR A 39 30.01 -22.27 -24.69
C THR A 39 30.60 -23.29 -25.67
N SER A 40 31.79 -23.81 -25.40
CA SER A 40 32.47 -24.81 -26.24
C SER A 40 31.80 -26.19 -26.24
N SER A 41 30.87 -26.45 -25.32
CA SER A 41 30.04 -27.68 -25.32
C SER A 41 28.74 -27.51 -26.09
N ILE A 42 28.38 -26.27 -26.45
CA ILE A 42 27.11 -25.91 -27.09
C ILE A 42 27.36 -25.49 -28.54
N VAL A 43 28.47 -24.81 -28.81
CA VAL A 43 28.81 -24.19 -30.09
C VAL A 43 30.25 -24.53 -30.48
N ASP A 44 30.46 -24.87 -31.74
CA ASP A 44 31.79 -25.11 -32.32
C ASP A 44 32.63 -23.81 -32.37
N GLU A 45 33.91 -23.92 -32.04
CA GLU A 45 34.78 -22.74 -31.89
C GLU A 45 35.13 -22.03 -33.19
N GLN A 46 35.08 -22.74 -34.33
CA GLN A 46 35.49 -22.19 -35.63
C GLN A 46 34.29 -21.82 -36.49
N THR A 47 33.30 -22.70 -36.56
CA THR A 47 32.12 -22.54 -37.42
C THR A 47 30.98 -21.80 -36.73
N HIS A 48 31.04 -21.65 -35.40
CA HIS A 48 29.97 -21.12 -34.56
C HIS A 48 28.64 -21.92 -34.66
N GLU A 49 28.68 -23.15 -35.20
CA GLU A 49 27.50 -24.00 -35.32
C GLU A 49 27.17 -24.70 -33.99
N PRO A 50 25.88 -24.84 -33.63
CA PRO A 50 25.50 -25.63 -32.47
C PRO A 50 25.94 -27.09 -32.58
N LEU A 51 26.57 -27.61 -31.52
CA LEU A 51 27.02 -29.00 -31.42
C LEU A 51 25.85 -29.93 -31.10
N LEU A 52 24.98 -30.14 -32.08
CA LEU A 52 23.77 -30.97 -31.97
C LEU A 52 24.00 -32.36 -31.37
N PRO A 53 25.10 -33.09 -31.66
CA PRO A 53 25.35 -34.39 -31.03
C PRO A 53 25.45 -34.31 -29.50
N ILE A 54 26.17 -33.31 -28.98
CA ILE A 54 26.36 -33.13 -27.53
C ILE A 54 25.04 -32.67 -26.89
N LEU A 55 24.34 -31.72 -27.51
CA LEU A 55 23.06 -31.21 -27.00
C LEU A 55 22.01 -32.31 -26.93
N THR A 56 21.91 -33.17 -27.94
CA THR A 56 20.98 -34.31 -27.96
C THR A 56 21.28 -35.30 -26.84
N LEU A 57 22.58 -35.58 -26.60
CA LEU A 57 23.00 -36.48 -25.51
C LEU A 57 22.74 -35.88 -24.12
N ILE A 58 22.89 -34.56 -23.95
CA ILE A 58 22.49 -33.88 -22.72
C ILE A 58 20.98 -34.00 -22.49
N VAL A 59 20.18 -33.75 -23.51
CA VAL A 59 18.72 -33.85 -23.45
C VAL A 59 18.29 -35.25 -23.03
N ASP A 60 18.83 -36.28 -23.69
CA ASP A 60 18.56 -37.67 -23.34
C ASP A 60 19.00 -38.00 -21.91
N THR A 61 20.17 -37.53 -21.48
CA THR A 61 20.68 -37.73 -20.12
C THR A 61 19.79 -37.07 -19.07
N ALA A 62 19.38 -35.81 -19.29
CA ALA A 62 18.52 -35.05 -18.39
C ALA A 62 17.13 -35.69 -18.26
N VAL A 63 16.54 -36.13 -19.38
CA VAL A 63 15.25 -36.83 -19.38
C VAL A 63 15.36 -38.20 -18.68
N LYS A 64 16.46 -38.94 -18.87
CA LYS A 64 16.71 -40.21 -18.16
C LYS A 64 16.87 -39.99 -16.65
N LEU A 65 17.59 -38.96 -16.21
CA LEU A 65 17.68 -38.61 -14.79
C LEU A 65 16.30 -38.27 -14.21
N ARG A 66 15.48 -37.49 -14.93
CA ARG A 66 14.12 -37.17 -14.52
C ARG A 66 13.21 -38.40 -14.45
N LYS A 67 13.30 -39.31 -15.43
CA LYS A 67 12.57 -40.60 -15.41
C LYS A 67 12.98 -41.49 -14.23
N ASN A 68 14.23 -41.38 -13.76
CA ASN A 68 14.70 -42.07 -12.55
C ASN A 68 14.27 -41.37 -11.25
N GLY A 69 13.47 -40.31 -11.31
CA GLY A 69 12.91 -39.60 -10.15
C GLY A 69 13.78 -38.44 -9.64
N HIS A 70 14.86 -38.08 -10.32
CA HIS A 70 15.70 -36.93 -9.97
C HIS A 70 15.12 -35.61 -10.48
N ARG A 71 15.40 -34.51 -9.79
CA ARG A 71 15.11 -33.15 -10.25
C ARG A 71 16.33 -32.63 -11.01
N VAL A 72 16.13 -32.01 -12.18
CA VAL A 72 17.24 -31.59 -13.05
C VAL A 72 17.09 -30.12 -13.43
N VAL A 73 18.17 -29.36 -13.29
CA VAL A 73 18.30 -27.97 -13.75
C VAL A 73 19.51 -27.87 -14.67
N ILE A 74 19.39 -27.17 -15.79
CA ILE A 74 20.49 -26.96 -16.74
C ILE A 74 20.90 -25.50 -16.70
N VAL A 75 22.20 -25.24 -16.56
CA VAL A 75 22.77 -23.90 -16.65
C VAL A 75 23.56 -23.82 -17.96
N SER A 76 23.06 -23.03 -18.90
CA SER A 76 23.56 -23.00 -20.28
C SER A 76 24.33 -21.71 -20.56
N SER A 77 25.48 -21.83 -21.23
CA SER A 77 26.16 -20.70 -21.86
C SER A 77 25.80 -20.60 -23.35
N GLY A 78 26.52 -19.80 -24.13
CA GLY A 78 26.53 -19.90 -25.59
C GLY A 78 25.61 -18.94 -26.36
N ALA A 79 24.84 -18.07 -25.68
CA ALA A 79 23.97 -17.08 -26.33
C ALA A 79 24.73 -16.22 -27.35
N ILE A 80 25.85 -15.63 -26.95
CA ILE A 80 26.69 -14.82 -27.85
C ILE A 80 27.23 -15.65 -29.03
N GLY A 81 27.67 -16.89 -28.79
CA GLY A 81 28.18 -17.78 -29.85
C GLY A 81 27.13 -18.10 -30.91
N VAL A 82 25.91 -18.44 -30.48
CA VAL A 82 24.77 -18.65 -31.39
C VAL A 82 24.40 -17.36 -32.12
N GLY A 83 24.52 -16.21 -31.44
CA GLY A 83 24.28 -14.88 -32.04
C GLY A 83 25.29 -14.55 -33.14
N LEU A 84 26.57 -14.85 -32.94
CA LEU A 84 27.63 -14.67 -33.95
C LEU A 84 27.33 -15.45 -35.23
N ARG A 85 26.95 -16.73 -35.11
CA ARG A 85 26.55 -17.54 -36.27
C ARG A 85 25.31 -16.99 -36.96
N ARG A 86 24.31 -16.59 -36.17
CA ARG A 86 23.03 -16.10 -36.72
C ARG A 86 23.20 -14.82 -37.54
N MET A 87 24.15 -13.97 -37.15
CA MET A 87 24.45 -12.70 -37.77
C MET A 87 25.62 -12.76 -38.76
N ASP A 88 26.19 -13.95 -38.98
CA ASP A 88 27.35 -14.18 -39.86
C ASP A 88 28.55 -13.29 -39.51
N ILE A 89 28.85 -13.19 -38.20
CA ILE A 89 29.96 -12.40 -37.67
C ILE A 89 31.13 -13.32 -37.29
N ASP A 90 32.25 -13.15 -37.98
CA ASP A 90 33.45 -13.99 -37.81
C ASP A 90 34.16 -13.82 -36.46
N LYS A 91 34.12 -12.62 -35.87
CA LYS A 91 34.86 -12.31 -34.65
C LYS A 91 33.98 -11.70 -33.58
N ARG A 92 34.14 -12.18 -32.34
CA ARG A 92 33.47 -11.65 -31.16
C ARG A 92 33.77 -10.14 -30.98
N PRO A 93 32.74 -9.26 -30.97
CA PRO A 93 32.94 -7.83 -30.77
C PRO A 93 33.49 -7.48 -29.39
N LYS A 94 34.16 -6.32 -29.28
CA LYS A 94 34.70 -5.81 -28.01
C LYS A 94 33.78 -4.84 -27.27
N HIS A 95 32.85 -4.19 -27.98
CA HIS A 95 31.92 -3.24 -27.37
C HIS A 95 30.77 -3.95 -26.66
N LEU A 96 30.47 -3.52 -25.43
CA LEU A 96 29.43 -4.14 -24.59
C LEU A 96 28.06 -4.15 -25.28
N ALA A 97 27.62 -3.03 -25.86
CA ALA A 97 26.32 -2.94 -26.53
C ALA A 97 26.17 -3.95 -27.69
N GLN A 98 27.26 -4.21 -28.43
CA GLN A 98 27.27 -5.19 -29.51
C GLN A 98 27.20 -6.62 -28.96
N LEU A 99 27.88 -6.90 -27.84
CA LEU A 99 27.79 -8.19 -27.15
C LEU A 99 26.39 -8.45 -26.57
N GLN A 100 25.77 -7.44 -25.96
CA GLN A 100 24.39 -7.49 -25.45
C GLN A 100 23.39 -7.75 -26.58
N ALA A 101 23.53 -7.06 -27.72
CA ALA A 101 22.70 -7.29 -28.89
C ALA A 101 22.85 -8.72 -29.45
N LEU A 102 24.08 -9.22 -29.56
CA LEU A 102 24.33 -10.60 -30.01
C LEU A 102 23.80 -11.64 -29.03
N ALA A 103 23.91 -11.39 -27.72
CA ALA A 103 23.33 -12.25 -26.71
C ALA A 103 21.80 -12.29 -26.82
N ALA A 104 21.13 -11.15 -27.03
CA ALA A 104 19.68 -11.10 -27.24
C ALA A 104 19.23 -11.97 -28.43
N ILE A 105 19.91 -11.81 -29.57
CA ILE A 105 19.63 -12.53 -30.82
C ILE A 105 19.87 -14.03 -30.63
N GLY A 106 21.03 -14.39 -30.08
CA GLY A 106 21.42 -15.77 -29.91
C GLY A 106 20.65 -16.50 -28.82
N GLN A 107 20.24 -15.82 -27.74
CA GLN A 107 19.46 -16.40 -26.66
C GLN A 107 18.08 -16.86 -27.14
N CYS A 108 17.42 -16.09 -28.01
CA CYS A 108 16.16 -16.49 -28.65
C CYS A 108 16.32 -17.80 -29.44
N ARG A 109 17.42 -17.93 -30.19
CA ARG A 109 17.69 -19.13 -30.98
C ARG A 109 18.11 -20.32 -30.12
N LEU A 110 18.90 -20.07 -29.08
CA LEU A 110 19.39 -21.10 -28.17
C LEU A 110 18.24 -21.75 -27.39
N ILE A 111 17.30 -20.96 -26.85
CA ILE A 111 16.15 -21.53 -26.14
C ILE A 111 15.19 -22.27 -27.09
N SER A 112 15.00 -21.76 -28.31
CA SER A 112 14.23 -22.47 -29.34
C SER A 112 14.86 -23.83 -29.71
N LEU A 113 16.20 -23.90 -29.74
CA LEU A 113 16.91 -25.16 -29.97
C LEU A 113 16.71 -26.14 -28.80
N TRP A 114 16.84 -25.66 -27.56
CA TRP A 114 16.56 -26.48 -26.38
C TRP A 114 15.11 -27.00 -26.38
N ASP A 115 14.14 -26.13 -26.63
CA ASP A 115 12.71 -26.48 -26.65
C ASP A 115 12.41 -27.53 -27.73
N SER A 116 12.97 -27.36 -28.94
CA SER A 116 12.82 -28.34 -30.02
C SER A 116 13.40 -29.71 -29.63
N LEU A 117 14.61 -29.75 -29.07
CA LEU A 117 15.27 -31.01 -28.72
C LEU A 117 14.55 -31.74 -27.57
N PHE A 118 14.15 -31.02 -26.52
CA PHE A 118 13.38 -31.59 -25.41
C PHE A 118 11.94 -31.96 -25.83
N GLY A 119 11.35 -31.20 -26.74
CA GLY A 119 10.01 -31.43 -27.30
C GLY A 119 9.87 -32.80 -27.97
N HIS A 120 10.93 -33.29 -28.65
CA HIS A 120 10.95 -34.65 -29.21
C HIS A 120 10.79 -35.76 -28.16
N LEU A 121 11.13 -35.49 -26.90
CA LEU A 121 10.95 -36.41 -25.77
C LEU A 121 9.75 -36.06 -24.88
N SER A 122 8.87 -35.15 -25.33
CA SER A 122 7.71 -34.65 -24.57
C SER A 122 8.09 -34.13 -23.17
N GLN A 123 9.27 -33.50 -23.07
CA GLN A 123 9.75 -32.86 -21.85
C GLN A 123 9.53 -31.35 -21.96
N PRO A 124 8.65 -30.74 -21.15
CA PRO A 124 8.56 -29.28 -21.09
C PRO A 124 9.81 -28.69 -20.43
N ILE A 125 10.25 -27.55 -20.96
CA ILE A 125 11.31 -26.73 -20.36
C ILE A 125 10.79 -25.34 -20.01
N ALA A 126 11.51 -24.64 -19.13
CA ALA A 126 11.26 -23.23 -18.83
C ALA A 126 12.57 -22.46 -18.84
N GLN A 127 12.56 -21.25 -19.41
CA GLN A 127 13.72 -20.38 -19.38
C GLN A 127 13.72 -19.54 -18.10
N ILE A 128 14.88 -19.46 -17.45
CA ILE A 128 15.12 -18.56 -16.33
C ILE A 128 16.33 -17.69 -16.66
N LEU A 129 16.12 -16.38 -16.65
CA LEU A 129 17.15 -15.38 -16.89
C LEU A 129 17.48 -14.70 -15.58
N LEU A 130 18.74 -14.77 -15.14
CA LEU A 130 19.21 -14.13 -13.91
C LEU A 130 20.34 -13.16 -14.22
N THR A 131 20.30 -11.98 -13.60
CA THR A 131 21.48 -11.11 -13.48
C THR A 131 22.08 -11.22 -12.08
N ARG A 132 23.31 -10.74 -11.94
CA ARG A 132 23.95 -10.56 -10.63
C ARG A 132 23.13 -9.69 -9.67
N ASN A 133 22.45 -8.65 -10.17
CA ASN A 133 21.61 -7.78 -9.36
C ASN A 133 20.37 -8.50 -8.85
N ASP A 134 19.84 -9.48 -9.60
CA ASP A 134 18.69 -10.28 -9.18
C ASP A 134 19.04 -11.25 -8.07
N ILE A 135 20.28 -11.73 -8.04
CA ILE A 135 20.80 -12.59 -6.96
C ILE A 135 21.15 -11.76 -5.72
N ALA A 136 21.69 -10.55 -5.91
CA ALA A 136 22.08 -9.63 -4.85
C ALA A 136 20.87 -9.01 -4.10
N ASP A 137 19.69 -8.96 -4.72
CA ASP A 137 18.46 -8.52 -4.07
C ASP A 137 17.76 -9.72 -3.40
N ARG A 138 17.57 -9.65 -2.08
CA ARG A 138 16.99 -10.76 -1.30
C ARG A 138 15.57 -11.13 -1.74
N THR A 139 14.77 -10.14 -2.14
CA THR A 139 13.38 -10.37 -2.56
C THR A 139 13.36 -11.07 -3.91
N ARG A 140 14.18 -10.61 -4.86
CA ARG A 140 14.33 -11.24 -6.18
C ARG A 140 14.93 -12.64 -6.06
N TYR A 141 15.89 -12.84 -5.17
CA TYR A 141 16.48 -14.15 -4.85
C TYR A 141 15.41 -15.15 -4.36
N ILE A 142 14.57 -14.75 -3.39
CA ILE A 142 13.48 -15.61 -2.87
C ILE A 142 12.45 -15.91 -3.97
N ASN A 143 12.10 -14.92 -4.79
CA ASN A 143 11.16 -15.12 -5.90
C ASN A 143 11.70 -16.09 -6.95
N ALA A 144 12.99 -15.99 -7.29
CA ALA A 144 13.66 -16.93 -8.18
C ALA A 144 13.64 -18.35 -7.57
N GLN A 145 14.02 -18.51 -6.30
CA GLN A 145 13.99 -19.78 -5.58
C GLN A 145 12.60 -20.43 -5.60
N ASN A 146 11.55 -19.68 -5.29
CA ASN A 146 10.17 -20.16 -5.33
C ASN A 146 9.75 -20.62 -6.74
N THR A 147 10.18 -19.87 -7.76
CA THR A 147 9.91 -20.22 -9.17
C THR A 147 10.60 -21.53 -9.56
N PHE A 148 11.88 -21.71 -9.19
CA PHE A 148 12.59 -22.97 -9.40
C PHE A 148 11.86 -24.15 -8.75
N ASN A 149 11.44 -24.00 -7.50
CA ASN A 149 10.73 -25.05 -6.76
C ASN A 149 9.43 -25.46 -7.46
N GLN A 150 8.62 -24.48 -7.86
CA GLN A 150 7.36 -24.74 -8.56
C GLN A 150 7.58 -25.43 -9.92
N LEU A 151 8.59 -25.02 -10.69
CA LEU A 151 8.92 -25.64 -11.98
C LEU A 151 9.37 -27.10 -11.81
N MET A 152 10.20 -27.38 -10.81
CA MET A 152 10.63 -28.75 -10.51
C MET A 152 9.45 -29.63 -10.03
N GLU A 153 8.53 -29.09 -9.23
CA GLU A 153 7.32 -29.81 -8.79
C GLU A 153 6.37 -30.15 -9.94
N THR A 154 6.28 -29.28 -10.94
CA THR A 154 5.46 -29.50 -12.14
C THR A 154 6.12 -30.40 -13.19
N GLY A 155 7.34 -30.88 -12.93
CA GLY A 155 8.07 -31.79 -13.82
C GLY A 155 8.74 -31.10 -15.02
N VAL A 156 8.83 -29.77 -15.00
CA VAL A 156 9.51 -28.94 -16.01
C VAL A 156 11.01 -28.91 -15.72
N ILE A 157 11.87 -28.97 -16.75
CA ILE A 157 13.32 -28.78 -16.60
C ILE A 157 13.66 -27.30 -16.82
N PRO A 158 14.13 -26.56 -15.79
CA PRO A 158 14.56 -25.19 -15.96
C PRO A 158 15.90 -25.09 -16.71
N ILE A 159 15.95 -24.21 -17.70
CA ILE A 159 17.16 -23.80 -18.42
C ILE A 159 17.53 -22.39 -17.94
N VAL A 160 18.61 -22.30 -17.19
CA VAL A 160 19.12 -21.09 -16.57
C VAL A 160 20.20 -20.48 -17.45
N ASN A 161 20.10 -19.18 -17.72
CA ASN A 161 21.14 -18.42 -18.39
C ASN A 161 21.36 -17.09 -17.66
N GLU A 162 22.57 -16.56 -17.76
CA GLU A 162 22.80 -15.16 -17.42
C GLU A 162 22.03 -14.26 -18.39
N ASN A 163 21.35 -13.23 -17.87
CA ASN A 163 20.69 -12.24 -18.69
C ASN A 163 21.73 -11.24 -19.23
N ASP A 164 22.54 -11.71 -20.19
CA ASP A 164 23.61 -10.96 -20.83
C ASP A 164 23.13 -9.61 -21.42
N THR A 165 21.84 -9.47 -21.73
CA THR A 165 21.27 -8.22 -22.28
C THR A 165 21.21 -7.10 -21.26
N LEU A 166 21.05 -7.44 -19.99
CA LEU A 166 20.95 -6.48 -18.88
C LEU A 166 22.20 -6.49 -17.99
N ALA A 167 23.14 -7.41 -18.20
CA ALA A 167 24.39 -7.48 -17.47
C ALA A 167 25.31 -6.29 -17.81
N VAL A 168 25.88 -5.65 -16.78
CA VAL A 168 26.83 -4.53 -16.88
C VAL A 168 28.26 -5.02 -16.70
N SER A 169 29.19 -4.54 -17.52
CA SER A 169 30.58 -5.06 -17.59
C SER A 169 31.48 -4.71 -16.41
N GLU A 170 31.08 -3.80 -15.51
CA GLU A 170 31.94 -3.20 -14.49
C GLU A 170 32.16 -4.08 -13.24
N ILE A 171 31.49 -5.22 -13.13
CA ILE A 171 31.62 -6.11 -11.96
C ILE A 171 32.01 -7.52 -12.42
N LYS A 172 33.32 -7.77 -12.57
CA LYS A 172 33.87 -9.09 -12.96
C LYS A 172 33.59 -10.16 -11.90
N PHE A 173 32.42 -10.77 -12.02
CA PHE A 173 32.06 -12.12 -11.60
C PHE A 173 30.88 -12.47 -12.52
N GLY A 174 31.21 -12.85 -13.76
CA GLY A 174 30.29 -12.90 -14.90
C GLY A 174 30.59 -14.09 -15.79
N ASP A 175 30.55 -15.27 -15.18
CA ASP A 175 30.69 -16.54 -15.84
C ASP A 175 29.62 -17.52 -15.38
N ASN A 176 29.06 -18.28 -16.33
CA ASN A 176 28.01 -19.25 -16.03
C ASN A 176 28.47 -20.40 -15.11
N ASP A 177 29.79 -20.57 -14.91
CA ASP A 177 30.34 -21.48 -13.88
C ASP A 177 29.92 -21.00 -12.48
N THR A 178 30.16 -19.73 -12.14
CA THR A 178 29.72 -19.16 -10.86
C THR A 178 28.19 -19.14 -10.74
N LEU A 179 27.49 -18.75 -11.80
CA LEU A 179 26.03 -18.77 -11.81
C LEU A 179 25.48 -20.17 -11.49
N SER A 180 26.14 -21.22 -11.98
CA SER A 180 25.72 -22.59 -11.70
C SER A 180 25.92 -23.02 -10.25
N ALA A 181 26.99 -22.57 -9.61
CA ALA A 181 27.22 -22.80 -8.18
C ALA A 181 26.21 -22.05 -7.30
N ILE A 182 25.90 -20.79 -7.64
CA ILE A 182 24.87 -20.01 -6.94
C ILE A 182 23.49 -20.63 -7.16
N THR A 183 23.17 -21.07 -8.39
CA THR A 183 21.90 -21.74 -8.69
C THR A 183 21.78 -23.02 -7.87
N ALA A 184 22.84 -23.83 -7.82
CA ALA A 184 22.88 -25.06 -7.02
C ALA A 184 22.68 -24.79 -5.53
N ALA A 185 23.31 -23.75 -4.98
CA ALA A 185 23.09 -23.33 -3.60
C ALA A 185 21.64 -22.84 -3.37
N MET A 186 21.11 -22.01 -4.28
CA MET A 186 19.77 -21.42 -4.20
C MET A 186 18.67 -22.48 -4.17
N ILE A 187 18.80 -23.56 -4.95
CA ILE A 187 17.79 -24.62 -5.02
C ILE A 187 18.10 -25.82 -4.12
N HIS A 188 19.14 -25.73 -3.28
CA HIS A 188 19.61 -26.82 -2.44
C HIS A 188 19.90 -28.11 -3.22
N ALA A 189 20.65 -27.98 -4.33
CA ALA A 189 21.01 -29.13 -5.14
C ALA A 189 21.91 -30.11 -4.37
N ASP A 190 21.70 -31.41 -4.56
CA ASP A 190 22.59 -32.43 -4.00
C ASP A 190 23.91 -32.50 -4.81
N MET A 191 23.84 -32.23 -6.12
CA MET A 191 24.97 -32.38 -7.05
C MET A 191 25.04 -31.27 -8.09
N LEU A 192 26.25 -30.78 -8.36
CA LEU A 192 26.57 -29.85 -9.44
C LEU A 192 27.60 -30.46 -10.39
N PHE A 193 27.25 -30.60 -11.67
CA PHE A 193 28.15 -31.08 -12.72
C PHE A 193 28.67 -29.90 -13.55
N LEU A 194 29.98 -29.65 -13.49
CA LEU A 194 30.69 -28.70 -14.33
C LEU A 194 31.26 -29.45 -15.55
N MET A 195 30.56 -29.35 -16.68
CA MET A 195 30.97 -30.03 -17.91
C MET A 195 32.12 -29.26 -18.59
N THR A 196 33.22 -29.96 -18.90
CA THR A 196 34.43 -29.35 -19.46
C THR A 196 35.02 -30.18 -20.61
N ASP A 197 36.05 -29.69 -21.29
CA ASP A 197 36.78 -30.39 -22.36
C ASP A 197 37.72 -31.50 -21.84
N VAL A 198 38.15 -31.41 -20.59
CA VAL A 198 38.89 -32.46 -19.86
C VAL A 198 37.93 -33.41 -19.10
N ASP A 199 38.40 -34.61 -18.80
CA ASP A 199 37.69 -35.66 -18.04
C ASP A 199 37.78 -35.47 -16.53
N CYS A 200 38.89 -34.97 -16.01
CA CYS A 200 39.05 -34.60 -14.61
C CYS A 200 40.05 -33.44 -14.46
N LEU A 201 40.24 -32.98 -13.23
CA LEU A 201 41.35 -32.12 -12.84
C LEU A 201 42.64 -32.95 -12.78
N TYR A 202 43.77 -32.35 -13.16
CA TYR A 202 45.09 -32.96 -13.09
C TYR A 202 46.01 -32.09 -12.22
N ASP A 203 47.04 -32.71 -11.63
CA ASP A 203 48.07 -32.01 -10.87
C ASP A 203 48.88 -31.02 -11.74
N LYS A 204 49.12 -31.39 -13.00
CA LYS A 204 49.78 -30.57 -14.03
C LYS A 204 48.93 -30.54 -15.30
N ASN A 205 49.16 -29.57 -16.18
CA ASN A 205 48.45 -29.51 -17.46
C ASN A 205 48.78 -30.75 -18.34
N PRO A 206 47.81 -31.63 -18.64
CA PRO A 206 48.05 -32.88 -19.37
C PRO A 206 48.40 -32.66 -20.85
N ARG A 207 48.18 -31.44 -21.39
CA ARG A 207 48.58 -31.09 -22.76
C ARG A 207 50.06 -30.75 -22.90
N SER A 208 50.69 -30.28 -21.82
CA SER A 208 52.13 -29.93 -21.79
C SER A 208 52.97 -30.92 -20.98
N HIS A 209 52.35 -31.70 -20.08
CA HIS A 209 53.01 -32.68 -19.22
C HIS A 209 52.35 -34.07 -19.33
N PRO A 210 52.94 -35.01 -20.09
CA PRO A 210 52.42 -36.37 -20.24
C PRO A 210 52.39 -37.20 -18.93
N ASP A 211 53.14 -36.77 -17.90
CA ASP A 211 53.20 -37.39 -16.57
C ASP A 211 52.10 -36.88 -15.61
N ALA A 212 51.19 -36.02 -16.08
CA ALA A 212 50.09 -35.47 -15.30
C ALA A 212 49.19 -36.57 -14.72
N ARG A 213 48.92 -36.48 -13.41
CA ARG A 213 48.11 -37.45 -12.67
C ARG A 213 46.69 -36.92 -12.43
N PRO A 214 45.66 -37.76 -12.59
CA PRO A 214 44.28 -37.35 -12.35
C PRO A 214 44.01 -37.16 -10.86
N ILE A 215 43.28 -36.10 -10.52
CA ILE A 215 42.78 -35.82 -9.17
C ILE A 215 41.32 -36.27 -9.11
N GLU A 216 41.07 -37.43 -8.51
CA GLU A 216 39.72 -38.01 -8.47
C GLU A 216 38.84 -37.45 -7.35
N VAL A 217 39.41 -37.15 -6.18
CA VAL A 217 38.67 -36.66 -5.02
C VAL A 217 39.39 -35.48 -4.37
N VAL A 218 38.67 -34.39 -4.15
CA VAL A 218 39.14 -33.20 -3.43
C VAL A 218 38.32 -33.08 -2.14
N LYS A 219 38.99 -33.31 -0.99
CA LYS A 219 38.36 -33.22 0.34
C LYS A 219 38.34 -31.79 0.87
N ASP A 220 39.44 -31.07 0.72
CA ASP A 220 39.58 -29.66 1.04
C ASP A 220 40.23 -28.97 -0.15
N ILE A 221 39.60 -27.87 -0.61
CA ILE A 221 40.06 -27.13 -1.77
C ILE A 221 41.28 -26.25 -1.48
N SER A 222 41.61 -26.04 -0.20
CA SER A 222 42.77 -25.28 0.25
C SER A 222 44.07 -26.06 0.08
N ASP A 223 43.97 -27.40 0.03
CA ASP A 223 45.11 -28.32 -0.14
C ASP A 223 45.33 -28.67 -1.63
N LEU A 224 44.61 -27.99 -2.54
CA LEU A 224 44.63 -28.27 -3.97
C LEU A 224 45.78 -27.53 -4.67
N GLU A 225 46.89 -28.22 -4.91
CA GLU A 225 47.94 -27.78 -5.84
C GLU A 225 47.62 -28.29 -7.25
N ALA A 226 46.87 -27.49 -8.02
CA ALA A 226 46.55 -27.80 -9.42
C ALA A 226 46.91 -26.63 -10.35
N ASP A 227 47.49 -26.94 -11.50
CA ASP A 227 47.84 -25.93 -12.51
C ASP A 227 46.58 -25.32 -13.16
N VAL A 228 46.35 -24.03 -12.89
CA VAL A 228 45.20 -23.24 -13.37
C VAL A 228 45.46 -22.50 -14.68
N SER A 229 46.63 -22.68 -15.31
CA SER A 229 47.14 -21.86 -16.42
C SER A 229 46.50 -22.07 -17.81
N SER A 230 45.26 -22.59 -17.89
CA SER A 230 44.54 -22.68 -19.17
C SER A 230 43.82 -21.37 -19.52
N ALA A 231 44.21 -20.74 -20.63
CA ALA A 231 43.46 -19.65 -21.24
C ALA A 231 42.09 -20.17 -21.72
N GLY A 232 41.01 -19.44 -21.43
CA GLY A 232 39.67 -19.77 -21.92
C GLY A 232 39.59 -19.83 -23.46
N SER A 233 38.66 -20.63 -23.98
CA SER A 233 38.36 -20.71 -25.43
C SER A 233 38.10 -19.34 -26.06
N ALA A 234 38.33 -19.17 -27.38
CA ALA A 234 38.08 -17.90 -28.09
C ALA A 234 36.63 -17.37 -27.95
N LEU A 235 35.65 -18.25 -27.71
CA LEU A 235 34.23 -17.93 -27.55
C LEU A 235 33.75 -17.89 -26.08
N GLY A 236 34.44 -18.57 -25.17
CA GLY A 236 34.08 -18.69 -23.76
C GLY A 236 34.90 -17.79 -22.84
N THR A 237 34.29 -17.25 -21.79
CA THR A 237 34.95 -16.33 -20.84
C THR A 237 35.59 -17.03 -19.64
N GLY A 238 35.32 -18.32 -19.40
CA GLY A 238 35.73 -19.06 -18.20
C GLY A 238 36.73 -20.20 -18.46
N GLY A 239 37.88 -20.16 -17.77
CA GLY A 239 38.95 -21.16 -17.83
C GLY A 239 38.81 -22.27 -16.78
N MET A 240 39.93 -22.88 -16.35
CA MET A 240 39.92 -23.81 -15.20
C MET A 240 39.84 -23.09 -13.86
N SER A 241 40.35 -21.86 -13.77
CA SER A 241 40.26 -21.03 -12.56
C SER A 241 38.82 -20.77 -12.13
N THR A 242 37.93 -20.48 -13.08
CA THR A 242 36.52 -20.24 -12.80
C THR A 242 35.77 -21.48 -12.33
N LYS A 243 36.12 -22.65 -12.85
CA LYS A 243 35.54 -23.94 -12.41
C LYS A 243 35.95 -24.29 -10.99
N ILE A 244 37.19 -24.01 -10.61
CA ILE A 244 37.66 -24.19 -9.23
C ILE A 244 36.95 -23.21 -8.29
N VAL A 245 36.73 -21.96 -8.72
CA VAL A 245 35.92 -20.99 -7.97
C VAL A 245 34.48 -21.49 -7.79
N ALA A 246 33.84 -21.96 -8.86
CA ALA A 246 32.50 -22.54 -8.80
C ALA A 246 32.44 -23.80 -7.91
N ALA A 247 33.45 -24.67 -7.99
CA ALA A 247 33.57 -25.85 -7.12
C ALA A 247 33.71 -25.45 -5.65
N LYS A 248 34.52 -24.43 -5.35
CA LYS A 248 34.64 -23.86 -3.99
C LYS A 248 33.30 -23.35 -3.46
N LEU A 249 32.55 -22.63 -4.29
CA LEU A 249 31.24 -22.09 -3.92
C LEU A 249 30.22 -23.20 -3.68
N GLY A 250 30.18 -24.19 -4.58
CA GLY A 250 29.29 -25.35 -4.45
C GLY A 250 29.58 -26.17 -3.19
N THR A 251 30.86 -26.47 -2.90
CA THR A 251 31.22 -27.27 -1.72
C THR A 251 30.93 -26.54 -0.41
N LEU A 252 31.13 -25.22 -0.35
CA LEU A 252 30.78 -24.39 0.81
C LEU A 252 29.27 -24.35 1.06
N ALA A 253 28.46 -24.43 0.00
CA ALA A 253 27.01 -24.53 0.09
C ALA A 253 26.50 -25.94 0.42
N GLY A 254 27.40 -26.92 0.61
CA GLY A 254 27.02 -28.31 0.90
C GLY A 254 26.67 -29.14 -0.35
N VAL A 255 26.99 -28.65 -1.55
CA VAL A 255 26.73 -29.33 -2.83
C VAL A 255 27.92 -30.20 -3.22
N THR A 256 27.69 -31.46 -3.60
CA THR A 256 28.75 -32.29 -4.21
C THR A 256 29.03 -31.79 -5.62
N THR A 257 30.21 -31.18 -5.85
CA THR A 257 30.56 -30.64 -7.17
C THR A 257 31.44 -31.62 -7.93
N ILE A 258 31.15 -31.84 -9.21
CA ILE A 258 31.85 -32.82 -10.06
C ILE A 258 32.30 -32.15 -11.35
N ILE A 259 33.56 -32.37 -11.72
CA ILE A 259 34.10 -32.00 -13.03
C ILE A 259 34.19 -33.27 -13.88
N THR A 260 33.62 -33.22 -15.08
CA THR A 260 33.66 -34.35 -16.05
C THR A 260 33.59 -33.86 -17.50
N ARG A 261 33.90 -34.76 -18.44
CA ARG A 261 34.01 -34.45 -19.87
C ARG A 261 32.64 -34.18 -20.52
N SER A 262 32.57 -33.07 -21.25
CA SER A 262 31.38 -32.55 -21.92
C SER A 262 30.99 -33.31 -23.19
N SER A 263 31.96 -33.89 -23.90
CA SER A 263 31.70 -34.69 -25.11
C SER A 263 31.05 -36.05 -24.82
N ASN A 264 30.98 -36.48 -23.56
CA ASN A 264 30.25 -37.67 -23.15
C ASN A 264 29.29 -37.42 -21.97
N PRO A 265 28.16 -36.71 -22.19
CA PRO A 265 27.17 -36.42 -21.15
C PRO A 265 26.60 -37.63 -20.41
N GLY A 266 26.58 -38.79 -21.04
CA GLY A 266 26.10 -40.04 -20.43
C GLY A 266 26.87 -40.42 -19.16
N ASN A 267 28.09 -39.90 -18.99
CA ASN A 267 28.89 -40.06 -17.77
C ASN A 267 28.15 -39.59 -16.51
N ILE A 268 27.32 -38.55 -16.60
CA ILE A 268 26.54 -38.03 -15.46
C ILE A 268 25.67 -39.15 -14.87
N LEU A 269 24.98 -39.91 -15.71
CA LEU A 269 24.10 -40.99 -15.26
C LEU A 269 24.89 -42.11 -14.57
N ALA A 270 26.07 -42.45 -15.10
CA ALA A 270 26.96 -43.45 -14.51
C ALA A 270 27.51 -43.00 -13.15
N ILE A 271 27.97 -41.75 -13.05
CA ILE A 271 28.51 -41.17 -11.82
C ILE A 271 27.42 -41.05 -10.75
N VAL A 272 26.23 -40.55 -11.08
CA VAL A 272 25.10 -40.47 -10.13
C VAL A 272 24.74 -41.86 -9.58
N ARG A 273 24.66 -42.88 -10.45
CA ARG A 273 24.36 -44.27 -10.02
C ARG A 273 25.44 -44.82 -9.09
N TYR A 274 26.71 -44.62 -9.43
CA TYR A 274 27.85 -45.04 -8.61
C TYR A 274 27.82 -44.38 -7.22
N LEU A 275 27.67 -43.06 -7.16
CA LEU A 275 27.70 -42.30 -5.92
C LEU A 275 26.47 -42.54 -5.02
N THR A 276 25.31 -42.84 -5.61
CA THR A 276 24.08 -43.12 -4.84
C THR A 276 24.12 -44.50 -4.18
N ARG A 277 24.75 -45.50 -4.81
CA ARG A 277 24.94 -46.84 -4.23
C ARG A 277 26.06 -46.91 -3.19
N ALA A 278 27.10 -46.09 -3.32
CA ALA A 278 28.20 -46.05 -2.34
C ALA A 278 27.79 -45.49 -0.96
N ASN A 279 26.63 -44.83 -0.85
CA ASN A 279 26.11 -44.21 0.37
C ASN A 279 24.94 -44.98 1.02
N SER A 280 24.55 -46.15 0.51
CA SER A 280 23.56 -47.02 1.16
C SER A 280 24.26 -48.02 2.08
N ASP A 281 24.01 -47.95 3.39
CA ASP A 281 24.52 -48.87 4.43
C ASP A 281 23.97 -50.33 4.32
N ASP A 282 23.44 -50.74 3.16
CA ASP A 282 22.94 -52.11 2.95
C ASP A 282 24.10 -53.03 2.55
N GLU A 283 24.70 -53.72 3.53
CA GLU A 283 25.72 -54.77 3.36
C GLU A 283 25.20 -56.06 2.65
N ALA A 284 24.06 -56.04 1.96
CA ALA A 284 23.39 -57.26 1.49
C ALA A 284 22.72 -57.15 0.11
N ALA A 285 23.40 -56.58 -0.90
CA ALA A 285 22.96 -56.69 -2.29
C ALA A 285 24.09 -57.23 -3.20
N ASP A 286 23.73 -58.26 -3.95
CA ASP A 286 24.56 -59.13 -4.78
C ASP A 286 25.72 -58.49 -5.54
N VAL A 287 26.80 -59.25 -5.60
CA VAL A 287 28.08 -59.05 -6.32
C VAL A 287 27.84 -59.08 -7.84
N ALA A 288 27.15 -58.08 -8.37
CA ALA A 288 27.25 -57.72 -9.78
C ALA A 288 28.29 -56.59 -9.87
N GLU A 289 29.44 -56.87 -10.51
CA GLU A 289 30.51 -55.91 -10.78
C GLU A 289 29.93 -54.55 -11.20
N VAL A 290 30.03 -53.56 -10.32
CA VAL A 290 29.68 -52.19 -10.69
C VAL A 290 30.78 -51.73 -11.66
N PRO A 291 30.46 -51.44 -12.93
CA PRO A 291 31.46 -50.92 -13.86
C PRO A 291 32.03 -49.64 -13.25
N ALA A 292 33.36 -49.55 -13.22
CA ALA A 292 34.07 -48.40 -12.67
C ALA A 292 33.47 -47.10 -13.26
N PRO A 293 33.20 -46.07 -12.43
CA PRO A 293 32.66 -44.83 -12.95
C PRO A 293 33.65 -44.23 -13.95
N PRO A 294 33.17 -43.52 -14.97
CA PRO A 294 34.05 -42.79 -15.87
C PRO A 294 34.91 -41.80 -15.06
N LEU A 295 36.13 -41.53 -15.53
CA LEU A 295 37.06 -40.63 -14.87
C LEU A 295 36.42 -39.25 -14.63
N HIS A 296 36.52 -38.76 -13.39
CA HIS A 296 35.94 -37.49 -12.95
C HIS A 296 36.67 -36.99 -11.70
N THR A 297 36.53 -35.70 -11.40
CA THR A 297 36.94 -35.13 -10.10
C THR A 297 35.71 -34.84 -9.27
N ARG A 298 35.64 -35.41 -8.06
CA ARG A 298 34.60 -35.14 -7.06
C ARG A 298 35.13 -34.25 -5.96
N PHE A 299 34.52 -33.08 -5.81
CA PHE A 299 34.72 -32.21 -4.66
C PHE A 299 33.69 -32.58 -3.59
N LEU A 300 34.17 -32.96 -2.40
CA LEU A 300 33.28 -33.32 -1.30
C LEU A 300 32.62 -32.06 -0.72
N PRO A 301 31.34 -32.12 -0.34
CA PRO A 301 30.69 -31.02 0.36
C PRO A 301 31.39 -30.77 1.69
N SER A 302 31.41 -29.51 2.14
CA SER A 302 31.92 -29.16 3.47
C SER A 302 31.15 -29.92 4.55
N ASN A 303 31.85 -30.45 5.55
CA ASN A 303 31.22 -31.05 6.75
C ASN A 303 30.41 -30.02 7.55
N GLU A 304 30.66 -28.73 7.32
CA GLU A 304 29.94 -27.59 7.89
C GLU A 304 29.48 -26.68 6.75
N PRO A 305 28.35 -26.97 6.09
CA PRO A 305 27.84 -26.14 5.01
C PRO A 305 27.36 -24.78 5.54
N ILE A 306 27.63 -23.72 4.78
CA ILE A 306 27.19 -22.36 5.12
C ILE A 306 25.67 -22.29 4.91
N GLN A 307 24.90 -21.85 5.92
CA GLN A 307 23.45 -21.70 5.76
C GLN A 307 23.12 -20.63 4.70
N ASP A 308 22.01 -20.77 3.97
CA ASP A 308 21.65 -19.93 2.80
C ASP A 308 21.75 -18.44 3.05
N ARG A 309 21.35 -17.99 4.25
CA ARG A 309 21.41 -16.58 4.65
C ARG A 309 22.84 -16.06 4.66
N TYR A 310 23.78 -16.83 5.19
CA TYR A 310 25.20 -16.48 5.27
C TYR A 310 25.91 -16.70 3.92
N PHE A 311 25.51 -17.72 3.16
CA PHE A 311 26.02 -17.95 1.82
C PHE A 311 25.67 -16.77 0.89
N TRP A 312 24.43 -16.28 0.96
CA TRP A 312 24.00 -15.08 0.24
C TRP A 312 24.76 -13.81 0.70
N LEU A 313 24.95 -13.62 2.01
CA LEU A 313 25.68 -12.47 2.58
C LEU A 313 27.16 -12.40 2.17
N LEU A 314 27.83 -13.55 2.05
CA LEU A 314 29.26 -13.60 1.73
C LEU A 314 29.57 -13.36 0.26
N HIS A 315 28.60 -13.58 -0.62
CA HIS A 315 28.82 -13.58 -2.08
C HIS A 315 28.04 -12.47 -2.81
N THR A 316 27.38 -11.58 -2.06
CA THR A 316 26.78 -10.36 -2.60
C THR A 316 27.90 -9.36 -2.98
N PRO A 317 27.79 -8.52 -4.02
CA PRO A 317 28.95 -7.80 -4.56
C PRO A 317 29.29 -6.53 -3.79
N ASN A 318 28.27 -5.77 -3.41
CA ASN A 318 28.39 -4.37 -2.99
C ASN A 318 27.70 -4.17 -1.64
N PRO A 319 28.45 -4.21 -0.53
CA PRO A 319 27.93 -3.75 0.75
C PRO A 319 27.64 -2.24 0.65
N HIS A 320 26.55 -1.78 1.26
CA HIS A 320 26.05 -0.41 1.10
C HIS A 320 26.79 0.63 1.98
N GLY A 321 27.80 0.18 2.73
CA GLY A 321 28.75 1.01 3.48
C GLY A 321 29.69 0.18 4.36
N THR A 322 30.53 0.87 5.13
CA THR A 322 31.60 0.31 5.95
C THR A 322 31.42 0.67 7.43
N ILE A 323 31.59 -0.29 8.32
CA ILE A 323 31.67 -0.10 9.78
C ILE A 323 33.11 -0.35 10.24
N TYR A 324 33.70 0.60 10.94
CA TYR A 324 35.01 0.44 11.58
C TYR A 324 34.85 -0.07 12.99
N ILE A 325 35.64 -1.07 13.38
CA ILE A 325 35.58 -1.72 14.69
C ILE A 325 36.90 -1.64 15.43
N ASP A 326 36.86 -1.61 16.77
CA ASP A 326 38.07 -1.57 17.59
C ASP A 326 38.72 -2.97 17.74
N ALA A 327 39.92 -3.01 18.33
CA ALA A 327 40.69 -4.24 18.50
C ALA A 327 40.06 -5.24 19.51
N GLY A 328 39.24 -4.76 20.46
CA GLY A 328 38.51 -5.58 21.42
C GLY A 328 37.29 -6.24 20.78
N CYS A 329 36.54 -5.48 20.00
CA CYS A 329 35.45 -5.93 19.15
C CYS A 329 35.96 -6.93 18.11
N HIS A 330 37.08 -6.64 17.45
CA HIS A 330 37.72 -7.56 16.53
C HIS A 330 38.02 -8.91 17.19
N ARG A 331 38.57 -8.92 18.41
CA ARG A 331 38.83 -10.16 19.17
C ARG A 331 37.56 -10.87 19.63
N ALA A 332 36.57 -10.14 20.15
CA ALA A 332 35.29 -10.71 20.57
C ALA A 332 34.54 -11.34 19.40
N LEU A 333 34.66 -10.74 18.22
CA LEU A 333 34.16 -11.30 16.98
C LEU A 333 34.95 -12.55 16.58
N LEU A 334 36.20 -12.79 16.97
CA LEU A 334 36.85 -14.09 16.70
C LEU A 334 36.13 -15.22 17.48
N ASP A 335 35.71 -14.96 18.72
CA ASP A 335 35.06 -15.92 19.65
C ASP A 335 33.52 -16.04 19.50
N LYS A 336 32.99 -15.83 18.29
CA LYS A 336 31.55 -16.00 17.94
C LYS A 336 30.56 -15.02 18.61
N ALA A 337 31.02 -13.88 19.15
CA ALA A 337 30.12 -12.83 19.59
C ALA A 337 29.44 -12.12 18.41
N GLY A 338 28.26 -11.53 18.64
CA GLY A 338 27.62 -10.61 17.69
C GLY A 338 28.32 -9.25 17.69
N LEU A 339 28.25 -8.51 16.58
CA LEU A 339 28.81 -7.15 16.53
C LEU A 339 27.87 -6.21 17.29
N LEU A 340 28.39 -5.64 18.39
CA LEU A 340 27.67 -4.73 19.27
C LEU A 340 28.13 -3.27 19.04
N PRO A 341 27.25 -2.27 19.23
CA PRO A 341 27.60 -0.86 19.00
C PRO A 341 28.78 -0.35 19.83
N VAL A 342 29.00 -0.92 21.03
CA VAL A 342 30.12 -0.59 21.91
C VAL A 342 31.49 -0.77 21.25
N GLY A 343 31.59 -1.68 20.28
CA GLY A 343 32.82 -1.99 19.57
C GLY A 343 32.96 -1.27 18.22
N VAL A 344 32.00 -0.42 17.85
CA VAL A 344 32.00 0.36 16.61
C VAL A 344 32.70 1.70 16.85
N VAL A 345 33.69 1.98 16.02
CA VAL A 345 34.56 3.17 16.10
C VAL A 345 34.11 4.25 15.12
N ASP A 346 33.68 3.85 13.92
CA ASP A 346 33.21 4.78 12.89
C ASP A 346 32.30 4.07 11.87
N VAL A 347 31.54 4.85 11.11
CA VAL A 347 30.63 4.37 10.06
C VAL A 347 30.75 5.26 8.82
N GLN A 348 31.10 4.65 7.70
CA GLN A 348 31.25 5.32 6.40
C GLN A 348 30.23 4.79 5.38
N GLY A 349 29.66 5.68 4.58
CA GLY A 349 28.59 5.37 3.63
C GLY A 349 27.19 5.66 4.18
N GLN A 350 26.18 5.53 3.32
CA GLN A 350 24.79 5.83 3.66
C GLN A 350 23.92 4.62 3.31
N PHE A 351 23.42 3.94 4.34
CA PHE A 351 22.68 2.68 4.21
C PHE A 351 21.56 2.59 5.26
N ALA A 352 20.45 1.95 4.89
CA ALA A 352 19.38 1.53 5.80
C ALA A 352 19.68 0.12 6.36
N GLN A 353 18.73 -0.53 7.05
CA GLN A 353 18.84 -1.91 7.59
C GLN A 353 19.19 -2.94 6.49
N GLN A 354 20.46 -3.01 6.10
CA GLN A 354 20.94 -3.71 4.91
C GLN A 354 22.36 -4.26 5.15
N GLU A 355 22.98 -4.83 4.11
CA GLU A 355 24.32 -5.38 4.18
C GLU A 355 25.40 -4.28 4.20
N VAL A 356 26.36 -4.41 5.10
CA VAL A 356 27.54 -3.54 5.23
C VAL A 356 28.81 -4.38 5.37
N ARG A 357 29.96 -3.86 4.96
CA ARG A 357 31.28 -4.43 5.30
C ARG A 357 31.72 -3.89 6.65
N TRP A 358 32.58 -4.61 7.36
CA TRP A 358 33.28 -4.05 8.52
C TRP A 358 34.79 -4.28 8.44
N GLU A 359 35.54 -3.33 9.01
CA GLU A 359 37.00 -3.27 8.97
C GLU A 359 37.58 -3.09 10.37
N GLY A 360 38.58 -3.92 10.69
CA GLY A 360 39.39 -3.80 11.90
C GLY A 360 40.85 -3.62 11.50
N LEU A 361 41.55 -2.68 12.15
CA LEU A 361 42.98 -2.40 11.86
C LEU A 361 43.26 -2.12 10.36
N ALA A 362 42.35 -1.42 9.68
CA ALA A 362 42.42 -1.07 8.25
C ALA A 362 42.46 -2.27 7.27
N GLN A 363 41.94 -3.43 7.69
CA GLN A 363 41.72 -4.60 6.83
C GLN A 363 40.25 -5.04 6.87
N GLU A 364 39.71 -5.53 5.75
CA GLU A 364 38.36 -6.11 5.70
C GLU A 364 38.30 -7.41 6.50
N VAL A 365 37.43 -7.45 7.50
CA VAL A 365 37.30 -8.59 8.42
C VAL A 365 36.04 -9.42 8.10
N GLY A 366 34.96 -8.79 7.59
CA GLY A 366 33.76 -9.50 7.16
C GLY A 366 32.58 -8.60 6.78
N ARG A 367 31.39 -9.20 6.65
CA ARG A 367 30.16 -8.52 6.18
C ARG A 367 28.99 -8.79 7.12
N ALA A 368 28.24 -7.76 7.48
CA ALA A 368 27.10 -7.80 8.41
C ALA A 368 25.80 -7.42 7.73
N LEU A 369 24.70 -7.99 8.22
CA LEU A 369 23.41 -7.30 8.20
C LEU A 369 23.31 -6.38 9.39
N VAL A 370 22.99 -5.11 9.14
CA VAL A 370 22.73 -4.15 10.20
C VAL A 370 21.23 -4.03 10.50
N ASN A 371 20.90 -4.00 11.79
CA ASN A 371 19.55 -3.75 12.29
C ASN A 371 19.26 -2.24 12.45
N TYR A 372 20.26 -1.38 12.21
CA TYR A 372 20.14 0.07 12.36
C TYR A 372 20.74 0.75 11.13
N ALA A 373 20.15 1.86 10.67
CA ALA A 373 20.67 2.65 9.57
C ALA A 373 21.97 3.35 9.94
N ALA A 374 22.79 3.76 8.95
CA ALA A 374 24.06 4.44 9.20
C ALA A 374 23.95 5.66 10.15
N PRO A 375 22.93 6.55 10.06
CA PRO A 375 22.76 7.65 11.02
C PRO A 375 22.40 7.19 12.43
N GLU A 376 21.73 6.04 12.56
CA GLU A 376 21.35 5.46 13.84
C GLU A 376 22.55 4.79 14.50
N ILE A 377 23.33 4.01 13.74
CA ILE A 377 24.60 3.42 14.20
C ILE A 377 25.56 4.52 14.65
N LYS A 378 25.66 5.65 13.93
CA LYS A 378 26.46 6.80 14.36
C LYS A 378 26.04 7.40 15.71
N ARG A 379 24.77 7.26 16.07
CA ARG A 379 24.25 7.74 17.37
C ARG A 379 24.47 6.74 18.50
N ILE A 380 24.56 5.44 18.19
CA ILE A 380 24.76 4.38 19.19
C ILE A 380 26.18 3.81 19.21
N MET A 381 27.07 4.26 18.34
CA MET A 381 28.48 3.83 18.32
C MET A 381 29.15 4.14 19.67
N GLY A 382 29.89 3.19 20.21
CA GLY A 382 30.51 3.28 21.54
C GLY A 382 29.57 3.06 22.73
N HIS A 383 28.26 2.87 22.52
CA HIS A 383 27.28 2.66 23.59
C HIS A 383 26.97 1.18 23.86
N GLN A 384 26.60 0.87 25.10
CA GLN A 384 26.19 -0.48 25.48
C GLN A 384 24.79 -0.81 24.95
N SER A 385 24.50 -2.08 24.68
CA SER A 385 23.22 -2.53 24.12
C SER A 385 21.99 -2.11 24.93
N VAL A 386 22.14 -1.98 26.25
CA VAL A 386 21.07 -1.53 27.16
C VAL A 386 20.73 -0.04 27.01
N GLU A 387 21.64 0.75 26.43
CA GLU A 387 21.50 2.19 26.24
C GLU A 387 20.83 2.52 24.89
N ILE A 388 20.83 1.58 23.95
CA ILE A 388 20.25 1.75 22.59
C ILE A 388 18.80 2.20 22.67
N GLY A 389 18.00 1.53 23.52
CA GLY A 389 16.59 1.85 23.70
C GLY A 389 16.36 3.29 24.21
N GLY A 390 17.30 3.83 25.00
CA GLY A 390 17.25 5.22 25.45
C GLY A 390 17.69 6.23 24.37
N ILE A 391 18.68 5.87 23.57
CA ILE A 391 19.30 6.78 22.57
C ILE A 391 18.46 6.87 21.29
N LEU A 392 17.95 5.74 20.78
CA LEU A 392 17.13 5.67 19.57
C LEU A 392 15.63 5.69 19.90
N GLY A 393 15.25 5.35 21.13
CA GLY A 393 13.85 5.27 21.58
C GLY A 393 13.11 4.04 21.07
N TYR A 394 13.83 3.08 20.50
CA TYR A 394 13.42 1.71 20.28
C TYR A 394 14.70 0.85 20.33
N ALA A 395 14.55 -0.44 20.60
CA ALA A 395 15.64 -1.40 20.50
C ALA A 395 15.09 -2.66 19.86
N ASP A 396 15.76 -3.15 18.81
CA ASP A 396 15.40 -4.44 18.24
C ASP A 396 15.67 -5.57 19.24
N SER A 397 14.87 -6.64 19.16
CA SER A 397 14.91 -7.78 20.10
C SER A 397 16.26 -8.49 20.17
N GLU A 398 17.12 -8.26 19.18
CA GLU A 398 18.54 -8.64 19.19
C GLU A 398 19.40 -7.39 18.96
N PRO A 399 20.11 -6.86 19.99
CA PRO A 399 21.00 -5.71 19.83
C PRO A 399 22.32 -6.05 19.10
N SER A 400 22.40 -7.24 18.49
CA SER A 400 23.56 -7.75 17.76
C SER A 400 23.36 -7.66 16.24
N LEU A 401 24.35 -7.13 15.54
CA LEU A 401 24.41 -7.15 14.08
C LEU A 401 24.81 -8.57 13.62
N VAL A 402 24.05 -9.17 12.70
CA VAL A 402 24.27 -10.56 12.23
C VAL A 402 25.41 -10.57 11.23
N ALA A 403 26.51 -11.23 11.60
CA ALA A 403 27.81 -11.15 10.95
C ALA A 403 28.17 -12.44 10.19
N ALA A 404 28.53 -12.34 8.90
CA ALA A 404 29.08 -13.41 8.08
C ALA A 404 30.58 -13.20 7.83
N ARG A 405 31.39 -14.26 7.91
CA ARG A 405 32.87 -14.18 7.89
C ARG A 405 33.49 -14.81 6.64
N PRO A 406 34.43 -14.15 5.94
CA PRO A 406 35.10 -14.73 4.79
C PRO A 406 36.25 -15.72 5.12
N HIS A 407 36.95 -15.63 6.26
CA HIS A 407 38.33 -16.17 6.41
C HIS A 407 38.67 -17.00 7.68
N LEU A 408 37.71 -17.61 8.39
CA LEU A 408 38.03 -18.48 9.53
C LEU A 408 37.41 -19.87 9.39
N ARG A 409 38.27 -20.90 9.31
CA ARG A 409 37.90 -22.31 9.54
C ARG A 409 37.42 -22.44 10.99
N GLY A 410 36.15 -22.76 11.23
CA GLY A 410 35.65 -23.06 12.57
C GLY A 410 34.13 -23.04 12.73
N PRO A 411 33.57 -23.78 13.71
CA PRO A 411 32.20 -24.29 13.68
C PRO A 411 31.13 -23.21 13.83
N THR A 412 29.94 -23.50 13.29
CA THR A 412 28.60 -22.93 13.58
C THR A 412 28.47 -21.97 14.80
N PRO A 413 27.69 -20.88 14.70
CA PRO A 413 27.25 -20.12 15.88
C PRO A 413 26.22 -20.93 16.68
N PRO A 414 26.22 -20.87 18.03
CA PRO A 414 25.28 -21.64 18.84
C PRO A 414 23.85 -21.12 18.68
N THR A 415 22.93 -22.02 18.34
CA THR A 415 21.50 -21.85 18.57
C THR A 415 21.25 -21.96 20.08
N LEU A 416 21.00 -20.84 20.76
CA LEU A 416 20.52 -20.88 22.15
C LEU A 416 18.99 -20.85 22.12
N CYS A 417 18.35 -22.02 22.10
CA CYS A 417 16.91 -22.16 22.37
C CYS A 417 16.68 -23.10 23.56
N LEU A 418 16.13 -22.52 24.63
CA LEU A 418 15.32 -23.12 25.71
C LEU A 418 15.86 -24.31 26.52
N HIS A 419 16.08 -24.09 27.82
CA HIS A 419 15.89 -25.13 28.83
C HIS A 419 14.45 -25.12 29.37
N ARG A 420 13.60 -25.97 28.77
CA ARG A 420 12.45 -26.59 29.45
C ARG A 420 12.98 -27.74 30.32
N ARG A 421 12.75 -27.70 31.63
CA ARG A 421 12.82 -28.92 32.47
C ARG A 421 11.58 -29.77 32.21
N ARG A 422 11.80 -31.05 31.85
CA ARG A 422 10.77 -32.10 31.74
C ARG A 422 10.23 -32.47 33.11
N LEU A 423 8.91 -32.65 33.20
CA LEU A 423 8.27 -33.63 34.09
C LEU A 423 7.27 -34.45 33.27
N ALA A 424 7.13 -35.71 33.67
CA ALA A 424 6.72 -36.86 32.87
C ALA A 424 5.23 -36.94 32.50
N ALA A 425 4.94 -37.90 31.62
CA ALA A 425 3.72 -38.13 30.85
C ALA A 425 2.41 -38.37 31.64
N SER A 426 1.29 -37.96 31.04
CA SER A 426 0.01 -38.67 31.13
C SER A 426 -0.84 -38.40 29.86
N PRO A 427 -1.52 -39.40 29.26
CA PRO A 427 -2.24 -39.25 28.01
C PRO A 427 -3.71 -38.90 28.25
N LYS A 428 -4.14 -37.68 27.92
CA LYS A 428 -5.55 -37.38 27.65
C LYS A 428 -5.66 -36.33 26.54
N LEU A 429 -6.10 -36.75 25.35
CA LEU A 429 -6.74 -35.84 24.39
C LEU A 429 -7.99 -35.25 25.07
N GLY A 430 -7.88 -34.00 25.52
CA GLY A 430 -8.99 -33.18 25.95
C GLY A 430 -9.40 -32.22 24.83
N LYS A 431 -10.67 -32.27 24.44
CA LYS A 431 -11.33 -31.34 23.52
C LYS A 431 -10.91 -29.89 23.77
N TYR A 432 -10.63 -29.14 22.71
CA TYR A 432 -10.53 -27.67 22.76
C TYR A 432 -11.85 -27.11 23.33
N GLN A 433 -11.84 -26.75 24.61
CA GLN A 433 -12.82 -25.86 25.22
C GLN A 433 -12.26 -24.45 25.11
N THR A 434 -12.98 -23.59 24.40
CA THR A 434 -12.92 -22.13 24.53
C THR A 434 -12.94 -21.72 26.01
N PRO A 435 -12.15 -20.73 26.45
CA PRO A 435 -12.21 -20.29 27.85
C PRO A 435 -13.61 -19.75 28.13
N GLY A 436 -14.32 -20.44 29.03
CA GLY A 436 -15.57 -19.93 29.59
C GLY A 436 -15.30 -18.64 30.35
N PHE A 437 -15.95 -17.56 29.94
CA PHE A 437 -16.05 -16.33 30.72
C PHE A 437 -16.68 -16.67 32.08
N LYS A 438 -15.88 -16.63 33.15
CA LYS A 438 -16.43 -16.52 34.50
C LYS A 438 -17.03 -15.12 34.63
N ARG A 439 -18.36 -15.05 34.72
CA ARG A 439 -19.10 -13.88 35.20
C ARG A 439 -18.54 -13.47 36.56
N THR A 440 -17.69 -12.46 36.59
CA THR A 440 -17.47 -11.64 37.77
C THR A 440 -18.43 -10.45 37.70
N THR A 441 -19.01 -10.17 38.87
CA THR A 441 -19.94 -9.11 39.28
C THR A 441 -20.14 -7.89 38.34
N PRO A 442 -21.38 -7.36 38.27
CA PRO A 442 -21.78 -6.34 37.30
C PRO A 442 -20.93 -5.08 37.47
N ARG A 443 -20.03 -4.86 36.53
CA ARG A 443 -19.29 -3.60 36.40
C ARG A 443 -20.29 -2.56 35.92
N ALA A 444 -20.50 -1.50 36.70
CA ALA A 444 -21.42 -0.41 36.38
C ALA A 444 -21.22 0.05 34.93
N ALA A 445 -22.28 -0.08 34.12
CA ALA A 445 -22.30 0.38 32.74
C ALA A 445 -22.05 1.89 32.71
N MET A 446 -20.96 2.31 32.08
CA MET A 446 -20.82 3.70 31.67
C MET A 446 -21.82 3.92 30.54
N THR A 447 -22.88 4.68 30.81
CA THR A 447 -23.91 5.07 29.86
C THR A 447 -23.29 5.89 28.73
N SER A 448 -23.23 5.31 27.53
CA SER A 448 -23.05 6.04 26.27
C SER A 448 -24.23 6.99 26.07
N THR A 449 -23.97 8.26 25.77
CA THR A 449 -25.01 9.23 25.34
C THR A 449 -25.51 8.96 23.92
N ALA A 450 -24.73 8.23 23.10
CA ALA A 450 -25.17 7.78 21.78
C ALA A 450 -26.24 6.69 21.89
N THR A 451 -27.29 6.83 21.10
CA THR A 451 -28.44 5.92 21.05
C THR A 451 -28.48 5.14 19.74
N THR A 452 -28.96 3.91 19.82
CA THR A 452 -29.38 3.08 18.69
C THR A 452 -30.51 3.75 17.89
N LEU A 453 -30.83 3.22 16.71
CA LEU A 453 -31.96 3.68 15.90
C LEU A 453 -33.30 3.68 16.65
N LYS A 454 -33.47 2.80 17.64
CA LYS A 454 -34.69 2.68 18.46
C LYS A 454 -34.62 3.47 19.77
N GLY A 455 -33.63 4.36 19.93
CA GLY A 455 -33.50 5.24 21.10
C GLY A 455 -32.89 4.58 22.34
N GLN A 456 -32.51 3.30 22.28
CA GLN A 456 -31.82 2.61 23.39
C GLN A 456 -30.33 3.02 23.43
N PRO A 457 -29.65 2.98 24.59
CA PRO A 457 -28.21 3.23 24.67
C PRO A 457 -27.42 2.30 23.73
N LEU A 458 -26.50 2.86 22.94
CA LEU A 458 -25.70 2.09 21.99
C LEU A 458 -24.53 1.39 22.71
N ASP A 459 -24.49 0.05 22.63
CA ASP A 459 -23.34 -0.74 23.08
C ASP A 459 -22.33 -0.88 21.94
N LYS A 460 -21.28 -0.06 22.00
CA LYS A 460 -20.20 -0.04 21.02
C LYS A 460 -19.48 -1.39 20.91
N ALA A 461 -19.30 -2.11 22.02
CA ALA A 461 -18.57 -3.38 22.01
C ALA A 461 -19.36 -4.46 21.26
N VAL A 462 -20.68 -4.48 21.43
CA VAL A 462 -21.56 -5.35 20.65
C VAL A 462 -21.47 -4.99 19.17
N LEU A 463 -21.59 -3.70 18.82
CA LEU A 463 -21.51 -3.24 17.43
C LEU A 463 -20.16 -3.62 16.77
N ASP A 464 -19.04 -3.30 17.40
CA ASP A 464 -17.70 -3.60 16.89
C ASP A 464 -17.50 -5.12 16.70
N ALA A 465 -18.06 -5.94 17.58
CA ALA A 465 -18.02 -7.40 17.46
C ALA A 465 -18.81 -7.91 16.24
N ILE A 466 -19.98 -7.36 15.94
CA ILE A 466 -20.73 -7.73 14.72
C ILE A 466 -19.97 -7.29 13.48
N LEU A 467 -19.45 -6.06 13.45
CA LEU A 467 -18.77 -5.51 12.27
C LEU A 467 -17.53 -6.34 11.90
N ARG A 468 -16.75 -6.76 12.90
CA ARG A 468 -15.62 -7.69 12.69
C ARG A 468 -16.09 -9.09 12.31
N ARG A 469 -17.04 -9.68 13.04
CA ARG A 469 -17.54 -11.05 12.77
C ARG A 469 -18.19 -11.18 11.39
N ARG A 470 -18.83 -10.13 10.90
CA ARG A 470 -19.46 -10.06 9.57
C ARG A 470 -18.55 -9.47 8.50
N LEU A 471 -17.32 -9.13 8.86
CA LEU A 471 -16.29 -8.61 7.96
C LEU A 471 -16.77 -7.37 7.18
N PHE A 472 -17.38 -6.40 7.87
CA PHE A 472 -17.59 -5.06 7.29
C PHE A 472 -16.24 -4.38 7.06
N TYR A 473 -15.38 -4.40 8.07
CA TYR A 473 -13.98 -4.03 7.96
C TYR A 473 -13.15 -4.79 9.00
N THR A 474 -11.84 -4.88 8.79
CA THR A 474 -10.87 -5.43 9.73
C THR A 474 -9.57 -4.62 9.69
N PRO A 475 -8.75 -4.57 10.77
CA PRO A 475 -7.45 -3.92 10.71
C PRO A 475 -6.59 -4.51 9.58
N SER A 476 -5.98 -3.66 8.75
CA SER A 476 -5.12 -4.13 7.67
C SER A 476 -3.92 -4.86 8.23
N PHE A 477 -3.53 -5.96 7.58
CA PHE A 477 -2.38 -6.79 7.96
C PHE A 477 -2.50 -7.43 9.37
N GLU A 478 -3.72 -7.75 9.83
CA GLU A 478 -3.99 -8.28 11.18
C GLU A 478 -3.10 -9.50 11.55
N ILE A 479 -2.86 -10.42 10.62
CA ILE A 479 -2.01 -11.61 10.85
C ILE A 479 -0.51 -11.28 11.03
N TYR A 480 -0.10 -10.05 10.69
CA TYR A 480 1.25 -9.51 10.88
C TYR A 480 1.33 -8.55 12.09
N GLY A 481 0.28 -8.50 12.93
CA GLY A 481 0.20 -7.60 14.09
C GLY A 481 -0.61 -6.33 13.84
N GLY A 482 -1.00 -6.05 12.59
CA GLY A 482 -1.82 -4.91 12.19
C GLY A 482 -1.08 -3.57 12.20
N VAL A 483 -1.59 -2.60 11.43
CA VAL A 483 -1.07 -1.23 11.41
C VAL A 483 -2.17 -0.25 11.84
N GLY A 484 -1.88 0.56 12.85
CA GLY A 484 -2.81 1.57 13.34
C GLY A 484 -3.24 2.54 12.23
N GLY A 485 -4.55 2.76 12.10
CA GLY A 485 -5.12 3.68 11.11
C GLY A 485 -5.26 3.11 9.70
N LEU A 486 -4.97 1.83 9.47
CA LEU A 486 -5.23 1.14 8.20
C LEU A 486 -6.28 0.05 8.39
N TYR A 487 -7.27 0.01 7.49
CA TYR A 487 -8.38 -0.93 7.55
C TYR A 487 -8.71 -1.49 6.16
N ASP A 488 -8.97 -2.78 6.12
CA ASP A 488 -9.46 -3.48 4.93
C ASP A 488 -10.98 -3.62 5.04
N TYR A 489 -11.71 -3.19 4.00
CA TYR A 489 -13.15 -3.41 3.90
C TYR A 489 -13.42 -4.82 3.38
N GLY A 490 -14.29 -5.56 4.05
CA GLY A 490 -14.74 -6.86 3.55
C GLY A 490 -15.98 -6.75 2.67
N PRO A 491 -16.56 -7.88 2.20
CA PRO A 491 -17.61 -7.89 1.19
C PRO A 491 -18.81 -6.96 1.47
N PRO A 492 -19.42 -6.96 2.68
CA PRO A 492 -20.52 -6.04 2.97
C PRO A 492 -20.05 -4.59 3.09
N GLY A 493 -18.84 -4.34 3.62
CA GLY A 493 -18.28 -2.98 3.73
C GLY A 493 -17.97 -2.36 2.36
N CYS A 494 -17.33 -3.12 1.46
CA CYS A 494 -17.08 -2.69 0.09
C CYS A 494 -18.38 -2.37 -0.65
N SER A 495 -19.39 -3.23 -0.51
CA SER A 495 -20.69 -3.02 -1.17
C SER A 495 -21.42 -1.80 -0.61
N LEU A 496 -21.40 -1.60 0.71
CA LEU A 496 -21.98 -0.41 1.35
C LEU A 496 -21.28 0.87 0.86
N GLN A 497 -19.95 0.90 0.88
CA GLN A 497 -19.16 2.04 0.41
C GLN A 497 -19.44 2.34 -1.06
N ALA A 498 -19.46 1.31 -1.91
CA ALA A 498 -19.75 1.46 -3.34
C ALA A 498 -21.15 2.02 -3.58
N ASN A 499 -22.17 1.54 -2.86
CA ASN A 499 -23.53 2.05 -3.00
C ASN A 499 -23.66 3.51 -2.51
N ILE A 500 -22.96 3.90 -1.44
CA ILE A 500 -22.93 5.29 -0.96
C ILE A 500 -22.30 6.19 -2.03
N VAL A 501 -21.18 5.76 -2.63
CA VAL A 501 -20.50 6.51 -3.69
C VAL A 501 -21.33 6.61 -4.96
N ASP A 502 -21.98 5.53 -5.38
CA ASP A 502 -22.90 5.54 -6.53
C ASP A 502 -24.08 6.49 -6.31
N LEU A 503 -24.66 6.48 -5.11
CA LEU A 503 -25.72 7.41 -4.75
C LEU A 503 -25.21 8.86 -4.68
N TRP A 504 -23.98 9.07 -4.22
CA TRP A 504 -23.33 10.39 -4.23
C TRP A 504 -23.12 10.90 -5.65
N ARG A 505 -22.66 10.06 -6.58
CA ARG A 505 -22.56 10.41 -8.02
C ARG A 505 -23.91 10.82 -8.59
N LYS A 506 -24.96 10.05 -8.32
CA LYS A 506 -26.33 10.38 -8.76
C LYS A 506 -26.83 11.67 -8.14
N HIS A 507 -26.50 11.92 -6.87
CA HIS A 507 -26.99 13.08 -6.13
C HIS A 507 -26.22 14.36 -6.43
N PHE A 508 -24.94 14.33 -6.78
CA PHE A 508 -24.17 15.55 -7.03
C PHE A 508 -23.74 15.65 -8.49
N ILE A 509 -23.01 14.66 -8.99
CA ILE A 509 -22.44 14.71 -10.35
C ILE A 509 -23.53 14.73 -11.42
N LEU A 510 -24.46 13.77 -11.39
CA LEU A 510 -25.48 13.67 -12.44
C LEU A 510 -26.57 14.74 -12.32
N GLU A 511 -26.89 15.17 -11.10
CA GLU A 511 -27.96 16.14 -10.87
C GLU A 511 -27.52 17.59 -11.14
N GLU A 512 -26.22 17.89 -11.06
CA GLU A 512 -25.66 19.22 -11.34
C GLU A 512 -24.75 19.26 -12.58
N ASP A 513 -24.77 18.21 -13.39
CA ASP A 513 -23.92 18.04 -14.59
C ASP A 513 -22.42 18.33 -14.32
N MET A 514 -21.91 17.87 -13.17
CA MET A 514 -20.53 18.14 -12.75
C MET A 514 -19.51 17.37 -13.58
N LEU A 515 -18.33 17.96 -13.75
CA LEU A 515 -17.21 17.36 -14.46
C LEU A 515 -16.41 16.44 -13.52
N GLU A 516 -16.74 15.14 -13.50
CA GLU A 516 -15.99 14.14 -12.73
C GLU A 516 -14.59 13.91 -13.33
N VAL A 517 -13.54 14.02 -12.51
CA VAL A 517 -12.15 13.76 -12.89
C VAL A 517 -11.45 12.81 -11.91
N ASP A 518 -10.65 11.90 -12.46
CA ASP A 518 -9.76 11.03 -11.69
C ASP A 518 -8.30 11.47 -11.85
N CYS A 519 -7.74 12.00 -10.77
CA CYS A 519 -6.37 12.52 -10.72
C CYS A 519 -5.43 11.55 -10.00
N THR A 520 -4.14 11.60 -10.31
CA THR A 520 -3.14 10.74 -9.67
C THR A 520 -3.01 11.00 -8.17
N VAL A 521 -2.74 9.96 -7.39
CA VAL A 521 -2.41 10.06 -5.96
C VAL A 521 -1.00 10.63 -5.75
N LEU A 522 -0.04 10.16 -6.53
CA LEU A 522 1.35 10.63 -6.47
C LEU A 522 1.41 12.09 -6.90
N THR A 523 1.90 12.94 -6.02
CA THR A 523 1.93 14.38 -6.20
C THR A 523 3.36 14.91 -6.00
N PRO A 524 3.95 15.60 -7.00
CA PRO A 524 5.28 16.17 -6.87
C PRO A 524 5.36 17.20 -5.73
N HIS A 525 6.50 17.25 -5.02
CA HIS A 525 6.72 18.18 -3.90
C HIS A 525 6.33 19.63 -4.22
N ASN A 526 6.68 20.12 -5.41
CA ASN A 526 6.44 21.52 -5.79
C ASN A 526 4.94 21.88 -5.84
N VAL A 527 4.06 20.93 -6.13
CA VAL A 527 2.60 21.18 -6.13
C VAL A 527 2.14 21.48 -4.71
N LEU A 528 2.47 20.59 -3.76
CA LEU A 528 2.04 20.71 -2.36
C LEU A 528 2.80 21.82 -1.61
N LYS A 529 4.00 22.17 -2.06
CA LYS A 529 4.71 23.35 -1.58
C LYS A 529 4.01 24.64 -2.03
N THR A 530 3.45 24.65 -3.24
CA THR A 530 2.74 25.83 -3.78
C THR A 530 1.38 26.03 -3.13
N SER A 531 0.64 24.96 -2.87
CA SER A 531 -0.63 25.05 -2.13
C SER A 531 -0.43 25.36 -0.63
N GLY A 532 0.80 25.20 -0.12
CA GLY A 532 1.17 25.51 1.27
C GLY A 532 1.12 24.32 2.22
N HIS A 533 0.74 23.14 1.73
CA HIS A 533 0.69 21.91 2.53
C HIS A 533 2.07 21.52 3.09
N VAL A 534 3.15 21.67 2.33
CA VAL A 534 4.50 21.34 2.83
C VAL A 534 4.89 22.18 4.05
N ASP A 535 4.40 23.41 4.14
CA ASP A 535 4.77 24.35 5.21
C ASP A 535 3.82 24.31 6.40
N LYS A 536 2.55 23.98 6.18
CA LYS A 536 1.48 24.09 7.18
C LYS A 536 0.91 22.75 7.63
N PHE A 537 1.13 21.67 6.87
CA PHE A 537 0.51 20.36 7.12
C PHE A 537 1.37 19.52 8.08
N ALA A 538 1.66 20.08 9.24
CA ALA A 538 2.42 19.44 10.30
C ALA A 538 1.71 19.60 11.65
N ASP A 539 1.65 18.51 12.41
CA ASP A 539 1.21 18.54 13.80
C ASP A 539 2.43 18.60 14.72
N TRP A 540 2.26 19.15 15.92
CA TRP A 540 3.28 19.15 16.95
C TRP A 540 3.22 17.85 17.74
N MET A 541 4.32 17.10 17.79
CA MET A 541 4.43 15.86 18.57
C MET A 541 5.46 15.95 19.69
N CYS A 542 5.14 15.35 20.82
CA CYS A 542 6.07 15.10 21.93
C CYS A 542 6.33 13.60 22.08
N LYS A 543 7.49 13.23 22.61
CA LYS A 543 7.84 11.85 22.89
C LYS A 543 7.90 11.63 24.40
N ASP A 544 7.27 10.57 24.90
CA ASP A 544 7.45 10.14 26.27
C ASP A 544 8.84 9.49 26.45
N PRO A 545 9.72 10.03 27.31
CA PRO A 545 11.08 9.49 27.49
C PRO A 545 11.13 8.08 28.09
N LYS A 546 10.07 7.65 28.80
CA LYS A 546 10.04 6.39 29.55
C LYS A 546 9.61 5.21 28.70
N ASN A 547 8.59 5.37 27.87
CA ASN A 547 8.05 4.28 27.04
C ASN A 547 8.17 4.53 25.53
N GLY A 548 8.63 5.70 25.11
CA GLY A 548 8.81 6.05 23.70
C GLY A 548 7.51 6.41 22.97
N ASP A 549 6.37 6.47 23.67
CA ASP A 549 5.09 6.81 23.06
C ASP A 549 5.13 8.21 22.42
N ILE A 550 4.64 8.32 21.19
CA ILE A 550 4.47 9.59 20.50
C ILE A 550 3.09 10.15 20.84
N LEU A 551 3.07 11.37 21.37
CA LEU A 551 1.90 12.12 21.81
C LEU A 551 1.73 13.34 20.90
N ARG A 552 0.51 13.66 20.50
CA ARG A 552 0.21 14.95 19.87
C ARG A 552 0.16 16.01 20.96
N ALA A 553 0.94 17.09 20.83
CA ALA A 553 1.26 18.02 21.91
C ALA A 553 0.03 18.79 22.41
N ASP A 554 -0.77 19.33 21.49
CA ASP A 554 -2.05 20.02 21.75
C ASP A 554 -3.03 19.12 22.53
N HIS A 555 -3.30 17.92 22.03
CA HIS A 555 -4.19 16.93 22.64
C HIS A 555 -3.67 16.47 24.01
N PHE A 556 -2.35 16.39 24.17
CA PHE A 556 -1.74 16.05 25.45
C PHE A 556 -1.99 17.14 26.50
N VAL A 557 -1.72 18.40 26.14
CA VAL A 557 -1.98 19.55 27.02
C VAL A 557 -3.47 19.63 27.36
N GLU A 558 -4.33 19.53 26.35
CA GLU A 558 -5.79 19.54 26.49
C GLU A 558 -6.25 18.49 27.50
N ALA A 559 -5.91 17.21 27.27
CA ALA A 559 -6.39 16.12 28.10
C ALA A 559 -5.92 16.20 29.57
N VAL A 560 -4.70 16.71 29.82
CA VAL A 560 -4.16 16.81 31.18
C VAL A 560 -4.76 17.99 31.94
N LEU A 561 -4.92 19.15 31.29
CA LEU A 561 -5.53 20.33 31.93
C LEU A 561 -6.98 20.08 32.30
N GLU A 562 -7.74 19.42 31.43
CA GLU A 562 -9.11 19.06 31.73
C GLU A 562 -9.26 18.03 32.84
N ALA A 563 -8.38 17.04 32.89
CA ALA A 563 -8.37 16.08 33.99
C ALA A 563 -8.18 16.80 35.34
N ARG A 564 -7.32 17.83 35.37
CA ARG A 564 -7.10 18.66 36.58
C ARG A 564 -8.30 19.54 36.91
N LEU A 565 -8.94 20.18 35.92
CA LEU A 565 -10.16 20.97 36.12
C LEU A 565 -11.32 20.13 36.65
N ASN A 566 -11.46 18.89 36.17
CA ASN A 566 -12.46 17.96 36.68
C ASN A 566 -12.14 17.52 38.12
N GLY A 567 -10.87 17.30 38.46
CA GLY A 567 -10.43 17.03 39.83
C GLY A 567 -10.72 18.19 40.81
N ASP A 568 -10.57 19.44 40.38
CA ASP A 568 -10.93 20.63 41.19
C ASP A 568 -12.43 20.70 41.47
N LYS A 569 -13.28 20.48 40.45
CA LYS A 569 -14.74 20.46 40.61
C LYS A 569 -15.18 19.37 41.59
N GLU A 570 -14.59 18.18 41.50
CA GLU A 570 -14.82 17.09 42.47
C GLU A 570 -14.38 17.49 43.89
N ALA A 571 -13.21 18.12 44.04
CA ALA A 571 -12.68 18.56 45.34
C ALA A 571 -13.51 19.68 46.02
N ARG A 572 -14.19 20.50 45.22
CA ARG A 572 -15.07 21.60 45.70
C ARG A 572 -16.49 21.15 46.02
N GLY A 573 -16.80 19.86 45.90
CA GLY A 573 -18.14 19.32 46.13
C GLY A 573 -19.18 19.80 45.10
N GLN A 574 -18.72 20.39 43.99
CA GLN A 574 -19.59 20.72 42.88
C GLN A 574 -19.92 19.42 42.15
N LYS A 575 -21.19 19.22 41.79
CA LYS A 575 -21.51 18.19 40.79
C LYS A 575 -20.72 18.56 39.54
N VAL A 576 -19.84 17.67 39.10
CA VAL A 576 -19.31 17.72 37.75
C VAL A 576 -20.50 17.48 36.84
N GLU A 577 -21.21 18.55 36.47
CA GLU A 577 -22.02 18.53 35.28
C GLU A 577 -21.04 18.31 34.14
N GLU A 578 -21.04 17.09 33.61
CA GLU A 578 -20.32 16.78 32.39
C GLU A 578 -20.86 17.75 31.33
N LYS A 579 -20.11 18.82 31.01
CA LYS A 579 -20.32 19.53 29.75
C LYS A 579 -20.13 18.47 28.69
N ASP A 580 -21.21 18.08 28.03
CA ASP A 580 -21.25 17.13 26.91
C ASP A 580 -20.54 17.75 25.69
N ASP A 581 -19.22 17.95 25.81
CA ASP A 581 -18.34 18.28 24.71
C ASP A 581 -17.51 17.03 24.35
N PRO A 582 -17.83 16.34 23.24
CA PRO A 582 -17.38 14.97 23.06
C PRO A 582 -15.91 14.77 22.68
N LYS A 583 -15.15 15.83 22.37
CA LYS A 583 -13.73 15.72 21.99
C LYS A 583 -12.86 15.07 23.09
N LYS A 584 -13.35 14.97 24.32
CA LYS A 584 -12.52 14.83 25.53
C LYS A 584 -12.69 13.56 26.37
N LYS A 585 -13.44 12.55 25.89
CA LYS A 585 -13.59 11.26 26.60
C LYS A 585 -12.84 10.11 25.89
N LYS A 586 -11.53 9.94 26.12
CA LYS A 586 -10.91 8.60 26.13
C LYS A 586 -9.54 8.53 26.83
N LYS A 587 -9.47 7.58 27.78
CA LYS A 587 -8.47 7.29 28.83
C LYS A 587 -8.50 8.31 29.98
N LYS A 588 -9.36 8.03 30.99
CA LYS A 588 -9.43 8.76 32.26
C LYS A 588 -8.06 8.78 32.92
N THR A 589 -7.36 9.90 32.83
CA THR A 589 -6.44 10.33 33.89
C THR A 589 -7.32 10.70 35.07
N LYS A 590 -7.47 9.81 36.06
CA LYS A 590 -8.02 10.24 37.35
C LYS A 590 -6.97 11.17 37.96
N ALA A 591 -7.18 12.48 37.87
CA ALA A 591 -6.47 13.41 38.72
C ALA A 591 -6.94 13.18 40.17
N GLU A 592 -6.04 13.33 41.14
CA GLU A 592 -6.44 13.39 42.54
C GLU A 592 -7.39 14.57 42.73
N ALA A 593 -8.43 14.39 43.56
CA ALA A 593 -9.36 15.47 43.88
C ALA A 593 -8.64 16.51 44.74
N VAL A 594 -8.01 17.48 44.07
CA VAL A 594 -7.23 18.55 44.66
C VAL A 594 -7.86 19.88 44.26
N LYS A 595 -8.17 20.72 45.26
CA LYS A 595 -8.71 22.06 45.04
C LYS A 595 -7.61 22.96 44.45
N LEU A 596 -7.83 23.44 43.22
CA LEU A 596 -6.98 24.40 42.53
C LEU A 596 -7.37 25.84 42.94
N ASP A 597 -6.48 26.80 42.71
CA ASP A 597 -6.76 28.22 42.91
C ASP A 597 -7.70 28.77 41.81
N ASP A 598 -8.59 29.70 42.15
CA ASP A 598 -9.59 30.28 41.23
C ASP A 598 -8.93 30.99 40.05
N ALA A 599 -7.80 31.65 40.28
CA ALA A 599 -7.01 32.29 39.23
C ALA A 599 -6.44 31.26 38.23
N LEU A 600 -5.97 30.11 38.74
CA LEU A 600 -5.39 29.03 37.93
C LEU A 600 -6.46 28.26 37.14
N VAL A 601 -7.65 28.07 37.71
CA VAL A 601 -8.81 27.51 37.01
C VAL A 601 -9.17 28.36 35.79
N LYS A 602 -9.26 29.68 35.98
CA LYS A 602 -9.55 30.62 34.90
C LYS A 602 -8.45 30.60 33.82
N GLU A 603 -7.19 30.53 34.23
CA GLU A 603 -6.06 30.44 33.31
C GLU A 603 -6.07 29.14 32.47
N TYR A 604 -6.41 28.00 33.08
CA TYR A 604 -6.58 26.74 32.34
C TYR A 604 -7.73 26.79 31.34
N GLU A 605 -8.87 27.38 31.72
CA GLU A 605 -10.01 27.56 30.80
C GLU A 605 -9.65 28.47 29.61
N GLU A 606 -8.91 29.55 29.86
CA GLU A 606 -8.41 30.45 28.80
C GLU A 606 -7.39 29.77 27.87
N VAL A 607 -6.48 28.95 28.42
CA VAL A 607 -5.51 28.15 27.63
C VAL A 607 -6.24 27.12 26.78
N LEU A 608 -7.21 26.39 27.34
CA LEU A 608 -7.99 25.40 26.59
C LEU A 608 -8.81 26.03 25.46
N ALA A 609 -9.34 27.24 25.65
CA ALA A 609 -10.08 27.96 24.61
C ALA A 609 -9.19 28.43 23.44
N ARG A 610 -7.86 28.50 23.63
CA ARG A 610 -6.89 28.94 22.62
C ARG A 610 -5.94 27.83 22.20
N ILE A 611 -6.23 26.58 22.55
CA ILE A 611 -5.27 25.47 22.42
C ILE A 611 -4.78 25.28 20.97
N ASP A 612 -5.68 25.45 20.01
CA ASP A 612 -5.41 25.33 18.57
C ASP A 612 -4.59 26.50 17.99
N ASN A 613 -4.43 27.61 18.75
CA ASN A 613 -3.68 28.78 18.32
C ASN A 613 -2.21 28.76 18.75
N TYR A 614 -1.81 27.84 19.64
CA TYR A 614 -0.45 27.76 20.14
C TYR A 614 0.47 27.03 19.16
N ASP A 615 1.66 27.56 18.95
CA ASP A 615 2.71 26.87 18.20
C ASP A 615 3.49 25.84 19.06
N GLY A 616 4.38 25.08 18.45
CA GLY A 616 5.16 24.04 19.14
C GLY A 616 5.95 24.57 20.34
N PRO A 617 6.74 25.64 20.19
CA PRO A 617 7.41 26.30 21.32
C PRO A 617 6.47 26.74 22.44
N GLU A 618 5.34 27.36 22.12
CA GLU A 618 4.34 27.80 23.10
C GLU A 618 3.70 26.61 23.83
N LEU A 619 3.33 25.55 23.12
CA LEU A 619 2.86 24.29 23.72
C LEU A 619 3.92 23.69 24.65
N GLY A 620 5.19 23.73 24.26
CA GLY A 620 6.31 23.29 25.11
C GLY A 620 6.45 24.13 26.37
N GLN A 621 6.25 25.44 26.29
CA GLN A 621 6.22 26.33 27.44
C GLN A 621 5.04 26.01 28.37
N LEU A 622 3.85 25.72 27.84
CA LEU A 622 2.68 25.33 28.64
C LEU A 622 2.93 24.01 29.38
N ILE A 623 3.53 23.01 28.71
CA ILE A 623 3.90 21.72 29.31
C ILE A 623 4.84 21.92 30.50
N LYS A 624 5.86 22.77 30.34
CA LYS A 624 6.84 23.09 31.39
C LYS A 624 6.23 23.93 32.51
N LYS A 625 5.49 24.99 32.16
CA LYS A 625 4.87 25.94 33.09
C LYS A 625 3.91 25.26 34.06
N TYR A 626 3.12 24.31 33.56
CA TYR A 626 2.12 23.62 34.37
C TYR A 626 2.55 22.23 34.85
N ASP A 627 3.83 21.85 34.68
CA ASP A 627 4.35 20.52 35.03
C ASP A 627 3.44 19.37 34.51
N LEU A 628 3.13 19.40 33.21
CA LEU A 628 2.23 18.42 32.58
C LEU A 628 2.99 17.12 32.31
N LYS A 629 2.67 16.07 33.07
CA LYS A 629 3.28 14.75 32.99
C LYS A 629 2.36 13.75 32.31
N ASN A 630 2.92 12.79 31.58
CA ASN A 630 2.15 11.71 30.99
C ASN A 630 1.50 10.85 32.11
N PRO A 631 0.16 10.76 32.15
CA PRO A 631 -0.58 9.98 33.15
C PRO A 631 -0.18 8.51 33.25
N ALA A 632 0.30 7.92 32.15
CA ALA A 632 0.66 6.51 32.11
C ALA A 632 2.05 6.23 32.72
N THR A 633 2.97 7.18 32.63
CA THR A 633 4.39 6.99 32.99
C THR A 633 4.85 7.84 34.17
N GLY A 634 4.14 8.94 34.44
CA GLY A 634 4.46 9.95 35.45
C GLY A 634 5.58 10.90 35.04
N VAL A 635 6.00 10.90 33.77
CA VAL A 635 7.17 11.66 33.27
C VAL A 635 6.71 12.76 32.31
N MET A 636 7.40 13.91 32.33
CA MET A 636 7.14 15.00 31.38
C MET A 636 7.61 14.59 29.98
N PRO A 637 6.79 14.82 28.94
CA PRO A 637 7.20 14.46 27.58
C PRO A 637 8.25 15.44 27.03
N SER A 638 8.93 15.07 25.95
CA SER A 638 9.91 15.92 25.27
C SER A 638 9.29 17.19 24.70
N ASP A 639 10.12 18.17 24.36
CA ASP A 639 9.67 19.38 23.69
C ASP A 639 8.94 19.05 22.36
N PRO A 640 7.87 19.79 22.00
CA PRO A 640 7.12 19.54 20.78
C PRO A 640 7.98 19.75 19.52
N VAL A 641 7.91 18.80 18.59
CA VAL A 641 8.59 18.84 17.29
C VAL A 641 7.56 18.74 16.18
N ALA A 642 7.73 19.51 15.10
CA ALA A 642 6.86 19.46 13.94
C ALA A 642 6.98 18.10 13.23
N PHE A 643 5.85 17.47 12.97
CA PHE A 643 5.75 16.20 12.25
C PHE A 643 4.86 16.37 11.03
N ASN A 644 5.43 16.17 9.84
CA ASN A 644 4.70 16.30 8.59
C ASN A 644 3.67 15.16 8.46
N LEU A 645 2.41 15.54 8.26
CA LEU A 645 1.29 14.61 8.12
C LEU A 645 1.14 14.06 6.70
N MET A 646 2.02 14.38 5.76
CA MET A 646 2.00 13.82 4.41
C MET A 646 2.95 12.62 4.29
N PHE A 647 2.51 11.57 3.59
CA PHE A 647 3.37 10.45 3.26
C PHE A 647 4.33 10.84 2.14
N GLN A 648 5.62 10.97 2.47
CA GLN A 648 6.67 11.27 1.51
C GLN A 648 7.09 10.01 0.72
N THR A 649 7.41 10.20 -0.55
CA THR A 649 7.94 9.17 -1.45
C THR A 649 8.90 9.79 -2.48
N SER A 650 9.55 8.95 -3.28
CA SER A 650 10.41 9.36 -4.39
C SER A 650 9.78 8.92 -5.70
N ILE A 651 9.66 9.85 -6.66
CA ILE A 651 9.11 9.56 -7.98
C ILE A 651 10.27 9.20 -8.92
N GLY A 652 10.31 7.94 -9.34
CA GLY A 652 11.37 7.40 -10.18
C GLY A 652 12.54 6.78 -9.38
N PRO A 653 13.45 6.07 -10.08
CA PRO A 653 14.52 5.29 -9.44
C PRO A 653 15.69 6.15 -8.94
N SER A 654 15.91 7.32 -9.55
CA SER A 654 16.79 8.34 -8.99
C SER A 654 16.00 9.12 -7.95
N SER A 655 16.48 9.20 -6.71
CA SER A 655 15.85 9.95 -5.61
C SER A 655 15.76 11.47 -5.83
N ASN A 656 15.89 11.93 -7.08
CA ASN A 656 16.00 13.33 -7.47
C ASN A 656 14.64 14.05 -7.53
N LEU A 657 13.52 13.32 -7.59
CA LEU A 657 12.19 13.92 -7.64
C LEU A 657 11.36 13.52 -6.40
N PRO A 658 11.41 14.33 -5.32
CA PRO A 658 10.59 14.08 -4.15
C PRO A 658 9.10 14.27 -4.46
N GLY A 659 8.27 13.39 -3.92
CA GLY A 659 6.83 13.44 -4.03
C GLY A 659 6.15 13.07 -2.73
N TYR A 660 4.83 13.20 -2.72
CA TYR A 660 3.98 12.79 -1.61
C TYR A 660 2.77 12.03 -2.16
N LEU A 661 2.14 11.25 -1.29
CA LEU A 661 0.75 10.86 -1.50
C LEU A 661 -0.14 12.07 -1.16
N ARG A 662 -1.12 12.37 -2.02
CA ARG A 662 -1.98 13.55 -1.84
C ARG A 662 -2.75 13.50 -0.50
N PRO A 663 -2.81 14.61 0.25
CA PRO A 663 -3.60 14.70 1.49
C PRO A 663 -5.08 15.01 1.27
N GLU A 664 -5.43 15.44 0.05
CA GLU A 664 -6.77 15.80 -0.46
C GLU A 664 -6.83 15.53 -1.98
N THR A 665 -8.02 15.55 -2.58
CA THR A 665 -8.22 15.35 -4.04
C THR A 665 -8.35 16.67 -4.81
N ALA A 666 -8.70 17.77 -4.15
CA ALA A 666 -8.88 19.12 -4.70
C ALA A 666 -7.75 19.60 -5.63
N GLN A 667 -6.49 19.41 -5.24
CA GLN A 667 -5.33 19.89 -6.01
C GLN A 667 -5.29 19.39 -7.47
N GLY A 668 -5.77 18.15 -7.71
CA GLY A 668 -5.85 17.61 -9.07
C GLY A 668 -6.87 18.35 -9.94
N GLN A 669 -7.96 18.83 -9.34
CA GLN A 669 -9.02 19.59 -10.00
C GLN A 669 -8.51 21.00 -10.36
N PHE A 670 -7.86 21.70 -9.42
CA PHE A 670 -7.29 23.03 -9.67
C PHE A 670 -6.24 23.03 -10.78
N LEU A 671 -5.34 22.04 -10.80
CA LEU A 671 -4.32 21.93 -11.84
C LEU A 671 -4.88 21.62 -13.23
N ASN A 672 -6.11 21.09 -13.32
CA ASN A 672 -6.81 20.85 -14.56
C ASN A 672 -7.88 21.92 -14.87
N PHE A 673 -7.98 22.99 -14.07
CA PHE A 673 -9.01 24.02 -14.20
C PHE A 673 -9.16 24.55 -15.64
N ALA A 674 -8.06 24.91 -16.31
CA ALA A 674 -8.13 25.45 -17.67
C ALA A 674 -8.77 24.45 -18.66
N LYS A 675 -8.45 23.16 -18.54
CA LYS A 675 -9.04 22.11 -19.39
C LYS A 675 -10.50 21.86 -19.06
N LEU A 676 -10.87 21.94 -17.77
CA LEU A 676 -12.25 21.80 -17.32
C LEU A 676 -13.11 22.96 -17.81
N LEU A 677 -12.59 24.19 -17.73
CA LEU A 677 -13.23 25.38 -18.28
C LEU A 677 -13.40 25.26 -19.80
N ASP A 678 -12.36 24.82 -20.52
CA ASP A 678 -12.43 24.57 -21.97
C ASP A 678 -13.47 23.50 -22.32
N PHE A 679 -13.53 22.41 -21.55
CA PHE A 679 -14.54 21.37 -21.71
C PHE A 679 -15.95 21.91 -21.49
N ASN A 680 -16.12 22.82 -20.53
CA ASN A 680 -17.35 23.57 -20.29
C ASN A 680 -17.54 24.78 -21.23
N GLN A 681 -16.80 24.85 -22.33
CA GLN A 681 -16.92 25.90 -23.36
C GLN A 681 -16.73 27.33 -22.83
N GLY A 682 -15.96 27.49 -21.76
CA GLY A 682 -15.73 28.78 -21.10
C GLY A 682 -16.93 29.31 -20.29
N GLN A 683 -17.98 28.51 -20.09
CA GLN A 683 -19.17 28.92 -19.36
C GLN A 683 -18.98 28.83 -17.84
N MET A 684 -19.60 29.76 -17.13
CA MET A 684 -19.61 29.87 -15.67
C MET A 684 -21.04 30.04 -15.14
N PRO A 685 -21.35 29.61 -13.91
CA PRO A 685 -20.51 28.77 -13.05
C PRO A 685 -20.42 27.33 -13.57
N PHE A 686 -19.43 26.57 -13.10
CA PHE A 686 -19.35 25.13 -13.33
C PHE A 686 -18.72 24.43 -12.13
N ALA A 687 -18.94 23.12 -12.00
CA ALA A 687 -18.34 22.31 -10.95
C ALA A 687 -17.52 21.17 -11.53
N SER A 688 -16.39 20.86 -10.88
CA SER A 688 -15.73 19.58 -11.03
C SER A 688 -15.90 18.75 -9.76
N ALA A 689 -15.75 17.43 -9.90
CA ALA A 689 -15.78 16.52 -8.78
C ALA A 689 -14.66 15.48 -8.89
N SER A 690 -14.12 15.03 -7.77
CA SER A 690 -13.18 13.91 -7.72
C SER A 690 -13.53 12.95 -6.60
N ILE A 691 -13.52 11.65 -6.90
CA ILE A 691 -13.73 10.59 -5.92
C ILE A 691 -12.47 9.73 -5.90
N GLY A 692 -11.76 9.72 -4.77
CA GLY A 692 -10.51 8.99 -4.70
C GLY A 692 -9.90 8.93 -3.31
N LYS A 693 -8.83 8.14 -3.18
CA LYS A 693 -8.14 7.99 -1.90
C LYS A 693 -7.25 9.21 -1.62
N SER A 694 -7.20 9.56 -0.34
CA SER A 694 -6.32 10.57 0.24
C SER A 694 -5.61 9.99 1.44
N TYR A 695 -4.44 10.55 1.76
CA TYR A 695 -3.50 9.96 2.69
C TYR A 695 -3.02 11.00 3.71
N ARG A 696 -3.15 10.67 4.99
CA ARG A 696 -2.68 11.52 6.10
C ARG A 696 -1.93 10.65 7.10
N ASN A 697 -0.64 10.92 7.29
CA ASN A 697 0.23 10.21 8.21
C ASN A 697 -0.06 10.60 9.66
N GLU A 698 -1.25 10.25 10.13
CA GLU A 698 -1.73 10.56 11.49
C GLU A 698 -0.77 10.02 12.56
N ILE A 699 -0.43 10.88 13.53
CA ILE A 699 0.51 10.58 14.63
C ILE A 699 -0.03 9.43 15.49
N SER A 700 -1.29 9.49 15.89
CA SER A 700 -1.94 8.47 16.71
C SER A 700 -3.35 8.20 16.21
N PRO A 701 -3.53 7.36 15.16
CA PRO A 701 -4.85 7.02 14.66
C PRO A 701 -5.62 6.23 15.73
N ARG A 702 -6.71 6.82 16.21
CA ARG A 702 -7.58 6.27 17.26
C ARG A 702 -9.03 6.33 16.77
N ALA A 703 -9.91 5.53 17.39
CA ALA A 703 -11.35 5.51 17.12
C ALA A 703 -11.81 4.87 15.79
N GLY A 704 -11.15 3.80 15.35
CA GLY A 704 -11.65 2.99 14.22
C GLY A 704 -11.53 3.74 12.89
N LEU A 705 -12.61 3.75 12.11
CA LEU A 705 -12.66 4.40 10.79
C LEU A 705 -12.70 5.94 10.85
N LEU A 706 -12.81 6.54 12.03
CA LEU A 706 -12.95 8.00 12.17
C LEU A 706 -11.63 8.77 11.92
N ARG A 707 -10.49 8.16 12.29
CA ARG A 707 -9.15 8.74 12.13
C ARG A 707 -8.19 7.69 11.59
N VAL A 708 -8.06 7.69 10.26
CA VAL A 708 -7.32 6.69 9.48
C VAL A 708 -6.27 7.37 8.62
N ARG A 709 -5.28 6.59 8.18
CA ARG A 709 -4.16 7.09 7.37
C ARG A 709 -4.41 7.07 5.87
N GLU A 710 -5.35 6.25 5.45
CA GLU A 710 -5.83 6.12 4.08
C GLU A 710 -7.36 6.09 4.11
N PHE A 711 -7.99 6.97 3.34
CA PHE A 711 -9.45 7.03 3.28
C PHE A 711 -9.94 7.53 1.93
N LEU A 712 -11.16 7.13 1.58
CA LEU A 712 -11.85 7.59 0.39
C LEU A 712 -12.51 8.94 0.68
N MET A 713 -12.27 9.90 -0.20
CA MET A 713 -12.93 11.20 -0.21
C MET A 713 -13.73 11.35 -1.51
N ALA A 714 -14.78 12.16 -1.44
CA ALA A 714 -15.43 12.72 -2.61
C ALA A 714 -15.44 14.25 -2.42
N GLU A 715 -14.83 14.99 -3.34
CA GLU A 715 -14.72 16.46 -3.22
C GLU A 715 -15.26 17.11 -4.49
N ILE A 716 -15.94 18.24 -4.31
CA ILE A 716 -16.50 19.05 -5.39
C ILE A 716 -15.80 20.41 -5.34
N GLU A 717 -15.32 20.88 -6.48
CA GLU A 717 -14.87 22.26 -6.65
C GLU A 717 -15.89 23.01 -7.51
N HIS A 718 -16.72 23.84 -6.90
CA HIS A 718 -17.72 24.64 -7.62
C HIS A 718 -17.17 26.05 -7.87
N PHE A 719 -16.81 26.32 -9.12
CA PHE A 719 -16.21 27.58 -9.57
C PHE A 719 -17.28 28.62 -9.88
N VAL A 720 -17.19 29.78 -9.24
CA VAL A 720 -18.17 30.88 -9.36
C VAL A 720 -17.51 32.22 -9.62
N ASP A 721 -18.26 33.12 -10.26
CA ASP A 721 -17.82 34.50 -10.46
C ASP A 721 -17.78 35.25 -9.11
N PRO A 722 -16.61 35.79 -8.69
CA PRO A 722 -16.49 36.59 -7.47
C PRO A 722 -17.37 37.86 -7.46
N GLN A 723 -17.66 38.47 -8.62
CA GLN A 723 -18.49 39.69 -8.71
C GLN A 723 -19.97 39.41 -8.94
N GLY A 724 -20.34 38.16 -9.28
CA GLY A 724 -21.72 37.74 -9.51
C GLY A 724 -22.58 37.59 -8.25
N GLY A 725 -22.02 37.91 -7.07
CA GLY A 725 -22.70 37.77 -5.78
C GLY A 725 -22.90 36.33 -5.32
N LYS A 726 -22.19 35.36 -5.91
CA LYS A 726 -22.24 33.92 -5.56
C LYS A 726 -23.70 33.40 -5.46
N LYS A 727 -24.51 33.76 -6.45
CA LYS A 727 -25.89 33.30 -6.60
C LYS A 727 -25.93 31.90 -7.19
N HIS A 728 -26.93 31.10 -6.82
CA HIS A 728 -27.13 29.78 -7.39
C HIS A 728 -28.50 29.70 -8.07
N SER A 729 -28.52 29.39 -9.36
CA SER A 729 -29.74 29.38 -10.19
C SER A 729 -30.86 28.51 -9.60
N ARG A 730 -30.48 27.40 -8.96
CA ARG A 730 -31.39 26.42 -8.34
C ARG A 730 -31.60 26.59 -6.84
N PHE A 731 -31.17 27.70 -6.23
CA PHE A 731 -31.32 27.90 -4.78
C PHE A 731 -32.79 27.86 -4.32
N HIS A 732 -33.70 28.37 -5.16
CA HIS A 732 -35.14 28.35 -4.93
C HIS A 732 -35.72 26.93 -4.75
N GLU A 733 -35.07 25.89 -5.29
CA GLU A 733 -35.50 24.49 -5.12
C GLU A 733 -35.29 23.99 -3.67
N VAL A 734 -34.34 24.58 -2.93
CA VAL A 734 -33.91 24.10 -1.61
C VAL A 734 -34.12 25.11 -0.48
N GLU A 735 -34.58 26.33 -0.78
CA GLU A 735 -34.71 27.43 0.19
C GLU A 735 -35.56 27.09 1.43
N HIS A 736 -36.51 26.16 1.27
CA HIS A 736 -37.46 25.73 2.29
C HIS A 736 -36.88 24.67 3.25
N ILE A 737 -35.73 24.08 2.93
CA ILE A 737 -35.13 23.00 3.71
C ILE A 737 -34.62 23.54 5.05
N GLU A 738 -35.03 22.91 6.14
CA GLU A 738 -34.64 23.30 7.49
C GLU A 738 -33.36 22.60 7.94
N LEU A 739 -32.34 23.37 8.30
CA LEU A 739 -31.07 22.86 8.80
C LEU A 739 -30.93 23.17 10.29
N VAL A 740 -30.21 22.31 11.00
CA VAL A 740 -29.79 22.52 12.39
C VAL A 740 -28.41 23.16 12.36
N LEU A 741 -28.34 24.46 12.65
CA LEU A 741 -27.11 25.26 12.55
C LEU A 741 -26.56 25.60 13.93
N LEU A 742 -25.24 25.52 14.08
CA LEU A 742 -24.46 26.04 15.20
C LEU A 742 -23.55 27.15 14.66
N ASP A 743 -23.93 28.39 14.92
CA ASP A 743 -23.24 29.57 14.43
C ASP A 743 -21.98 29.90 15.23
N ARG A 744 -21.12 30.73 14.64
CA ARG A 744 -19.86 31.18 15.26
C ARG A 744 -20.06 31.96 16.55
N ASP A 745 -21.02 32.87 16.61
CA ASP A 745 -21.20 33.76 17.77
C ASP A 745 -21.66 32.97 19.00
N THR A 746 -22.52 31.96 18.80
CA THR A 746 -22.93 31.03 19.85
C THR A 746 -21.75 30.23 20.39
N GLN A 747 -20.85 29.76 19.52
CA GLN A 747 -19.64 29.05 19.92
C GLN A 747 -18.67 29.95 20.70
N LEU A 748 -18.45 31.19 20.24
CA LEU A 748 -17.62 32.18 20.93
C LEU A 748 -18.17 32.55 22.32
N ALA A 749 -19.49 32.46 22.50
CA ALA A 749 -20.13 32.61 23.81
C ALA A 749 -20.02 31.36 24.70
N GLY A 750 -19.30 30.32 24.27
CA GLY A 750 -19.11 29.06 25.00
C GLY A 750 -20.36 28.20 25.08
N LYS A 751 -21.32 28.39 24.16
CA LYS A 751 -22.58 27.66 24.09
C LYS A 751 -22.58 26.70 22.90
N THR A 752 -23.36 25.64 23.01
CA THR A 752 -23.55 24.62 21.95
C THR A 752 -25.01 24.56 21.47
N THR A 753 -25.80 25.59 21.79
CA THR A 753 -27.22 25.67 21.42
C THR A 753 -27.36 25.79 19.92
N THR A 754 -28.14 24.92 19.30
CA THR A 754 -28.38 24.94 17.85
C THR A 754 -29.67 25.68 17.52
N ARG A 755 -29.75 26.23 16.30
CA ARG A 755 -30.96 26.85 15.75
C ARG A 755 -31.42 26.02 14.56
N LYS A 756 -32.70 25.60 14.57
CA LYS A 756 -33.34 25.01 13.39
C LYS A 756 -33.92 26.15 12.55
N ILE A 757 -33.45 26.30 11.32
CA ILE A 757 -33.83 27.41 10.43
C ILE A 757 -33.84 26.96 8.97
N ALA A 758 -34.79 27.47 8.19
CA ALA A 758 -34.82 27.27 6.74
C ALA A 758 -33.61 27.95 6.07
N ILE A 759 -32.95 27.26 5.14
CA ILE A 759 -31.71 27.76 4.55
C ILE A 759 -31.90 29.10 3.81
N GLY A 760 -33.04 29.30 3.15
CA GLY A 760 -33.37 30.59 2.50
C GLY A 760 -33.42 31.74 3.50
N ARG A 761 -33.91 31.49 4.72
CA ARG A 761 -33.91 32.48 5.80
C ARG A 761 -32.50 32.70 6.36
N ALA A 762 -31.71 31.64 6.51
CA ALA A 762 -30.33 31.76 6.99
C ALA A 762 -29.45 32.60 6.05
N VAL A 763 -29.59 32.43 4.74
CA VAL A 763 -28.91 33.26 3.73
C VAL A 763 -29.41 34.71 3.78
N LYS A 764 -30.73 34.91 3.85
CA LYS A 764 -31.33 36.26 3.92
C LYS A 764 -30.94 37.04 5.18
N GLU A 765 -30.77 36.37 6.31
CA GLU A 765 -30.31 36.95 7.58
C GLU A 765 -28.79 37.14 7.63
N GLY A 766 -28.04 36.70 6.62
CA GLY A 766 -26.57 36.79 6.57
C GLY A 766 -25.86 35.80 7.51
N LEU A 767 -26.55 34.78 8.00
CA LEU A 767 -25.95 33.71 8.80
C LEU A 767 -25.10 32.78 7.93
N VAL A 768 -25.59 32.48 6.72
CA VAL A 768 -24.84 31.79 5.67
C VAL A 768 -24.51 32.82 4.60
N ASP A 769 -23.24 32.93 4.22
CA ASP A 769 -22.72 34.08 3.45
C ASP A 769 -23.39 34.29 2.09
N ASN A 770 -23.73 33.21 1.37
CA ASN A 770 -24.26 33.29 0.01
C ASN A 770 -25.16 32.12 -0.39
N GLU A 771 -25.90 32.28 -1.50
CA GLU A 771 -26.85 31.28 -2.01
C GLU A 771 -26.16 29.99 -2.46
N THR A 772 -24.97 30.06 -3.08
CA THR A 772 -24.22 28.88 -3.51
C THR A 772 -23.81 28.02 -2.32
N LEU A 773 -23.26 28.63 -1.26
CA LEU A 773 -22.92 27.91 -0.03
C LEU A 773 -24.18 27.30 0.60
N GLY A 774 -25.27 28.07 0.70
CA GLY A 774 -26.55 27.57 1.21
C GLY A 774 -27.13 26.41 0.38
N TYR A 775 -27.01 26.46 -0.94
CA TYR A 775 -27.43 25.40 -1.84
C TYR A 775 -26.71 24.08 -1.49
N PHE A 776 -25.38 24.11 -1.40
CA PHE A 776 -24.61 22.91 -1.08
C PHE A 776 -24.88 22.39 0.33
N LEU A 777 -25.07 23.24 1.34
CA LEU A 777 -25.47 22.80 2.69
C LEU A 777 -26.79 22.02 2.67
N ALA A 778 -27.78 22.52 1.94
CA ALA A 778 -29.06 21.84 1.80
C ALA A 778 -28.94 20.53 1.00
N ARG A 779 -28.13 20.51 -0.06
CA ARG A 779 -27.87 19.29 -0.85
C ARG A 779 -27.10 18.23 -0.04
N ILE A 780 -26.15 18.63 0.80
CA ILE A 780 -25.46 17.75 1.76
C ILE A 780 -26.47 17.15 2.74
N HIS A 781 -27.39 17.97 3.29
CA HIS A 781 -28.44 17.50 4.18
C HIS A 781 -29.30 16.41 3.53
N LEU A 782 -29.82 16.68 2.32
CA LEU A 782 -30.63 15.73 1.57
C LEU A 782 -29.88 14.44 1.23
N PHE A 783 -28.59 14.54 0.89
CA PHE A 783 -27.77 13.36 0.61
C PHE A 783 -27.63 12.47 1.86
N LEU A 784 -27.28 13.09 3.01
CA LEU A 784 -27.10 12.38 4.28
C LEU A 784 -28.42 11.74 4.74
N GLU A 785 -29.55 12.43 4.59
CA GLU A 785 -30.88 11.86 4.83
C GLU A 785 -31.12 10.62 3.95
N ARG A 786 -30.86 10.74 2.64
CA ARG A 786 -31.13 9.69 1.66
C ARG A 786 -30.31 8.42 1.87
N ILE A 787 -29.05 8.53 2.32
CA ILE A 787 -28.22 7.37 2.67
C ILE A 787 -28.63 6.72 4.01
N GLY A 788 -29.47 7.40 4.81
CA GLY A 788 -30.01 6.87 6.06
C GLY A 788 -29.39 7.44 7.34
N VAL A 789 -28.84 8.65 7.31
CA VAL A 789 -28.40 9.34 8.52
C VAL A 789 -29.61 9.79 9.33
N ASP A 790 -29.61 9.48 10.62
CA ASP A 790 -30.56 10.04 11.59
C ASP A 790 -30.38 11.56 11.74
N LEU A 791 -31.33 12.34 11.22
CA LEU A 791 -31.29 13.82 11.24
C LEU A 791 -31.30 14.41 12.65
N SER A 792 -31.77 13.68 13.67
CA SER A 792 -31.68 14.13 15.06
C SER A 792 -30.25 14.12 15.60
N LYS A 793 -29.34 13.41 14.91
CA LYS A 793 -27.93 13.23 15.24
C LYS A 793 -27.03 13.95 14.23
N MET A 794 -27.54 15.00 13.60
CA MET A 794 -26.84 15.79 12.59
C MET A 794 -26.96 17.27 12.88
N ARG A 795 -25.87 18.02 12.66
CA ARG A 795 -25.87 19.49 12.68
C ARG A 795 -24.84 20.03 11.70
N PHE A 796 -24.98 21.30 11.35
CA PHE A 796 -23.93 22.05 10.67
C PHE A 796 -23.28 23.02 11.63
N ARG A 797 -21.96 22.96 11.78
CA ARG A 797 -21.18 23.83 12.66
C ARG A 797 -20.34 24.79 11.82
N GLN A 798 -20.48 26.09 12.07
CA GLN A 798 -19.66 27.10 11.41
C GLN A 798 -18.26 27.14 12.04
N HIS A 799 -17.22 27.30 11.23
CA HIS A 799 -15.84 27.49 11.73
C HIS A 799 -15.67 28.84 12.43
N MET A 800 -14.84 28.86 13.48
CA MET A 800 -14.39 30.09 14.14
C MET A 800 -13.26 30.77 13.35
N GLN A 801 -13.03 32.07 13.57
CA GLN A 801 -12.03 32.83 12.79
C GLN A 801 -10.60 32.27 12.89
N ASN A 802 -10.26 31.64 14.01
CA ASN A 802 -8.97 30.98 14.24
C ASN A 802 -8.89 29.55 13.68
N GLU A 803 -10.03 28.91 13.43
CA GLU A 803 -10.12 27.58 12.80
C GLU A 803 -10.20 27.67 11.27
N MET A 804 -10.67 28.80 10.74
CA MET A 804 -10.75 29.02 9.30
C MET A 804 -9.36 28.94 8.68
N ALA A 805 -9.24 28.17 7.59
CA ALA A 805 -8.07 28.27 6.73
C ALA A 805 -7.86 29.74 6.32
N HIS A 806 -6.61 30.20 6.25
CA HIS A 806 -6.26 31.62 6.05
C HIS A 806 -6.81 32.26 4.75
N TYR A 807 -7.47 31.47 3.90
CA TYR A 807 -8.09 31.86 2.64
C TYR A 807 -9.61 31.67 2.58
N ALA A 808 -10.24 31.07 3.60
CA ALA A 808 -11.67 30.76 3.59
C ALA A 808 -12.50 31.97 4.05
N CYS A 809 -13.55 32.31 3.30
CA CYS A 809 -14.48 33.40 3.66
C CYS A 809 -15.54 32.95 4.67
N ASP A 810 -16.09 31.75 4.47
CA ASP A 810 -17.02 31.07 5.37
C ASP A 810 -16.81 29.56 5.25
N CYS A 811 -17.08 28.81 6.31
CA CYS A 811 -16.92 27.35 6.31
C CYS A 811 -17.86 26.70 7.32
N TRP A 812 -18.54 25.65 6.87
CA TRP A 812 -19.53 24.90 7.63
C TRP A 812 -19.27 23.39 7.55
N ASP A 813 -19.16 22.75 8.71
CA ASP A 813 -18.99 21.30 8.81
C ASP A 813 -20.33 20.62 9.09
N ALA A 814 -20.72 19.64 8.26
CA ALA A 814 -21.75 18.68 8.62
C ALA A 814 -21.17 17.66 9.63
N GLU A 815 -21.61 17.76 10.88
CA GLU A 815 -21.19 16.91 11.98
C GLU A 815 -22.26 15.85 12.29
N LEU A 816 -21.82 14.60 12.45
CA LEU A 816 -22.68 13.48 12.84
C LEU A 816 -22.34 13.02 14.26
N PHE A 817 -23.37 12.78 15.07
CA PHE A 817 -23.21 12.38 16.47
C PHE A 817 -23.05 10.86 16.62
N THR A 818 -21.84 10.46 17.01
CA THR A 818 -21.43 9.06 17.18
C THR A 818 -21.12 8.74 18.65
N THR A 819 -20.76 7.49 18.96
CA THR A 819 -20.17 7.10 20.26
C THR A 819 -18.86 7.79 20.59
N SER A 820 -18.22 8.43 19.60
CA SER A 820 -17.04 9.28 19.80
C SER A 820 -17.39 10.77 19.83
N GLY A 821 -18.68 11.13 19.76
CA GLY A 821 -19.13 12.50 19.73
C GLY A 821 -19.59 13.03 18.39
N TRP A 822 -19.73 14.36 18.33
CA TRP A 822 -19.87 15.10 17.08
C TRP A 822 -18.59 14.97 16.25
N VAL A 823 -18.72 14.37 15.08
CA VAL A 823 -17.61 14.14 14.15
C VAL A 823 -17.93 14.80 12.82
N GLU A 824 -17.04 15.68 12.38
CA GLU A 824 -17.06 16.28 11.06
C GLU A 824 -16.97 15.19 9.98
N CYS A 825 -18.00 15.11 9.14
CA CYS A 825 -18.10 14.11 8.07
C CYS A 825 -18.09 14.74 6.67
N VAL A 826 -18.54 15.99 6.57
CA VAL A 826 -18.48 16.79 5.34
C VAL A 826 -18.06 18.22 5.71
N GLY A 827 -16.98 18.72 5.14
CA GLY A 827 -16.65 20.15 5.19
C GLY A 827 -17.25 20.88 3.99
N CYS A 828 -17.77 22.08 4.19
CA CYS A 828 -18.26 22.93 3.10
C CYS A 828 -17.66 24.32 3.24
N ALA A 829 -16.62 24.60 2.44
CA ALA A 829 -15.78 25.78 2.57
C ALA A 829 -15.91 26.72 1.36
N ASP A 830 -15.87 28.03 1.60
CA ASP A 830 -15.70 29.04 0.56
C ASP A 830 -14.23 29.44 0.50
N ARG A 831 -13.46 28.83 -0.41
CA ARG A 831 -12.00 28.97 -0.48
C ARG A 831 -11.53 30.23 -1.22
N SER A 832 -12.46 31.09 -1.64
CA SER A 832 -12.20 32.22 -2.53
C SER A 832 -11.37 31.81 -3.76
N ALA A 833 -10.45 32.64 -4.24
CA ALA A 833 -9.63 32.39 -5.43
C ALA A 833 -8.21 31.88 -5.09
N TYR A 834 -7.96 31.46 -3.85
CA TYR A 834 -6.61 31.21 -3.33
C TYR A 834 -5.85 30.15 -4.15
N ASP A 835 -6.42 28.96 -4.33
CA ASP A 835 -5.75 27.83 -4.96
C ASP A 835 -5.33 28.12 -6.40
N LEU A 836 -6.24 28.67 -7.21
CA LEU A 836 -5.95 29.07 -8.58
C LEU A 836 -4.89 30.18 -8.62
N SER A 837 -4.96 31.15 -7.70
CA SER A 837 -4.03 32.28 -7.66
C SER A 837 -2.60 31.85 -7.32
N VAL A 838 -2.41 30.95 -6.34
CA VAL A 838 -1.06 30.49 -5.96
C VAL A 838 -0.42 29.65 -7.05
N HIS A 839 -1.19 28.78 -7.72
CA HIS A 839 -0.70 27.96 -8.83
C HIS A 839 -0.42 28.80 -10.08
N ALA A 840 -1.29 29.74 -10.43
CA ALA A 840 -1.08 30.67 -11.55
C ALA A 840 0.20 31.51 -11.32
N LYS A 841 0.38 32.05 -10.11
CA LYS A 841 1.58 32.83 -9.76
C LYS A 841 2.86 32.00 -9.84
N LYS A 842 2.81 30.73 -9.45
CA LYS A 842 3.99 29.85 -9.46
C LYS A 842 4.36 29.36 -10.87
N THR A 843 3.37 29.03 -11.68
CA THR A 843 3.56 28.35 -12.98
C THR A 843 3.55 29.32 -14.16
N GLY A 844 2.96 30.51 -14.00
CA GLY A 844 2.66 31.42 -15.10
C GLY A 844 1.49 30.96 -15.98
N ALA A 845 0.82 29.85 -15.63
CA ALA A 845 -0.31 29.35 -16.39
C ALA A 845 -1.55 30.24 -16.16
N PRO A 846 -2.34 30.55 -17.21
CA PRO A 846 -3.54 31.37 -17.09
C PRO A 846 -4.69 30.55 -16.49
N LEU A 847 -4.85 30.58 -15.16
CA LEU A 847 -5.97 29.97 -14.45
C LEU A 847 -7.07 31.01 -14.18
N VAL A 848 -7.59 31.58 -15.28
CA VAL A 848 -8.55 32.69 -15.29
C VAL A 848 -9.68 32.41 -16.26
N VAL A 849 -10.83 33.01 -16.01
CA VAL A 849 -11.99 33.01 -16.91
C VAL A 849 -11.95 34.27 -17.77
N ARG A 850 -12.28 34.14 -19.05
CA ARG A 850 -12.43 35.26 -19.98
C ARG A 850 -13.85 35.30 -20.53
N GLU A 851 -14.60 36.31 -20.12
CA GLU A 851 -15.98 36.50 -20.54
C GLU A 851 -16.12 37.73 -21.42
N ARG A 852 -16.89 37.62 -22.49
CA ARG A 852 -17.24 38.78 -23.33
C ARG A 852 -18.19 39.68 -22.54
N ARG A 853 -17.86 40.97 -22.46
CA ARG A 853 -18.77 41.98 -21.90
C ARG A 853 -19.91 42.24 -22.88
N GLU A 854 -21.12 42.36 -22.36
CA GLU A 854 -22.29 42.78 -23.17
C GLU A 854 -22.07 44.20 -23.72
N GLU A 855 -21.62 45.11 -22.86
CA GLU A 855 -21.22 46.46 -23.22
C GLU A 855 -19.70 46.64 -23.06
N PRO A 856 -18.97 47.00 -24.14
CA PRO A 856 -17.55 47.27 -24.05
C PRO A 856 -17.25 48.47 -23.15
N LEU A 857 -16.33 48.31 -22.20
CA LEU A 857 -15.88 49.44 -21.40
C LEU A 857 -14.89 50.27 -22.23
N VAL A 858 -15.16 51.56 -22.39
CA VAL A 858 -14.28 52.50 -23.07
C VAL A 858 -13.55 53.33 -22.03
N PHE A 859 -12.23 53.17 -21.96
CA PHE A 859 -11.35 53.96 -21.10
C PHE A 859 -10.59 54.97 -21.95
N ASP A 860 -10.63 56.23 -21.50
CA ASP A 860 -9.81 57.31 -22.03
C ASP A 860 -8.51 57.36 -21.21
N GLU A 861 -7.39 56.85 -21.75
CA GLU A 861 -6.13 56.77 -21.01
C GLU A 861 -4.89 57.18 -21.83
N TRP A 862 -3.89 57.74 -21.14
CA TRP A 862 -2.55 57.95 -21.66
C TRP A 862 -1.76 56.64 -21.61
N GLN A 863 -1.41 56.12 -22.79
CA GLN A 863 -0.61 54.92 -22.97
C GLN A 863 0.83 55.27 -23.32
N VAL A 864 1.76 54.46 -22.79
CA VAL A 864 3.19 54.57 -23.07
C VAL A 864 3.59 53.45 -24.00
N ASP A 865 4.03 53.79 -25.21
CA ASP A 865 4.65 52.87 -26.15
C ASP A 865 6.18 53.01 -26.06
N ILE A 866 6.88 51.90 -25.86
CA ILE A 866 8.35 51.88 -25.74
C ILE A 866 8.94 51.16 -26.97
N GLU A 867 9.85 51.82 -27.69
CA GLU A 867 10.55 51.23 -28.82
C GLU A 867 11.71 50.35 -28.34
N MET A 868 11.41 49.09 -28.03
CA MET A 868 12.37 48.16 -27.40
C MET A 868 13.69 47.98 -28.17
N LYS A 869 13.69 48.14 -29.50
CA LYS A 869 14.89 48.05 -30.33
C LYS A 869 15.92 49.16 -30.04
N LYS A 870 15.46 50.31 -29.54
CA LYS A 870 16.32 51.45 -29.15
C LYS A 870 16.47 51.57 -27.64
N PHE A 871 15.38 51.31 -26.91
CA PHE A 871 15.31 51.39 -25.46
C PHE A 871 16.21 50.36 -24.76
N GLY A 872 16.23 49.11 -25.24
CA GLY A 872 17.06 48.04 -24.67
C GLY A 872 18.57 48.35 -24.73
N PRO A 873 19.13 48.70 -25.90
CA PRO A 873 20.54 49.09 -26.03
C PRO A 873 20.92 50.34 -25.24
N MET A 874 20.00 51.30 -25.05
CA MET A 874 20.24 52.56 -24.35
C MET A 874 20.49 52.35 -22.85
N PHE A 875 19.73 51.46 -22.20
CA PHE A 875 19.80 51.27 -20.74
C PHE A 875 20.41 49.94 -20.30
N LYS A 876 20.67 49.00 -21.23
CA LYS A 876 21.35 47.71 -20.97
C LYS A 876 20.77 47.00 -19.74
N LYS A 877 21.55 46.86 -18.66
CA LYS A 877 21.16 46.18 -17.41
C LYS A 877 20.04 46.90 -16.64
N ASN A 878 19.86 48.21 -16.87
CA ASN A 878 18.87 49.04 -16.20
C ASN A 878 17.55 49.15 -16.98
N ALA A 879 17.47 48.63 -18.22
CA ALA A 879 16.29 48.79 -19.08
C ALA A 879 14.99 48.33 -18.40
N LYS A 880 15.01 47.17 -17.73
CA LYS A 880 13.83 46.64 -17.04
C LYS A 880 13.38 47.49 -15.85
N ALA A 881 14.33 48.09 -15.12
CA ALA A 881 14.01 48.98 -13.99
C ALA A 881 13.37 50.29 -14.47
N VAL A 882 13.91 50.86 -15.55
CA VAL A 882 13.39 52.10 -16.18
C VAL A 882 12.02 51.85 -16.81
N GLU A 883 11.84 50.72 -17.49
CA GLU A 883 10.54 50.28 -18.04
C GLU A 883 9.49 50.14 -16.94
N THR A 884 9.83 49.48 -15.84
CA THR A 884 8.91 49.27 -14.71
C THR A 884 8.51 50.61 -14.07
N ALA A 885 9.46 51.51 -13.85
CA ALA A 885 9.18 52.84 -13.30
C ALA A 885 8.31 53.69 -14.24
N LEU A 886 8.55 53.61 -15.55
CA LEU A 886 7.78 54.36 -16.55
C LEU A 886 6.35 53.85 -16.65
N LEU A 887 6.15 52.54 -16.66
CA LEU A 887 4.82 51.91 -16.68
C LEU A 887 4.07 52.10 -15.36
N ALA A 888 4.77 52.30 -14.24
CA ALA A 888 4.16 52.56 -12.92
C ALA A 888 3.62 54.00 -12.75
N THR A 889 3.88 54.91 -13.68
CA THR A 889 3.38 56.30 -13.62
C THR A 889 1.85 56.38 -13.70
N SER A 890 1.26 57.29 -12.93
CA SER A 890 -0.20 57.54 -12.93
C SER A 890 -0.67 58.26 -14.20
N GLN A 891 -1.98 58.25 -14.48
CA GLN A 891 -2.55 58.95 -15.65
C GLN A 891 -2.24 60.46 -15.65
N GLU A 892 -2.32 61.12 -14.48
CA GLU A 892 -1.97 62.53 -14.34
C GLU A 892 -0.48 62.80 -14.59
N GLN A 893 0.39 61.87 -14.17
CA GLN A 893 1.83 61.94 -14.44
C GLN A 893 2.11 61.73 -15.93
N ARG A 894 1.47 60.75 -16.56
CA ARG A 894 1.61 60.46 -18.00
C ARG A 894 1.14 61.63 -18.86
N GLU A 895 0.06 62.31 -18.48
CA GLU A 895 -0.38 63.53 -19.17
C GLU A 895 0.70 64.64 -19.10
N LYS A 896 1.28 64.87 -17.92
CA LYS A 896 2.35 65.86 -17.74
C LYS A 896 3.60 65.48 -18.55
N LEU A 897 4.03 64.23 -18.46
CA LEU A 897 5.17 63.70 -19.20
C LEU A 897 4.94 63.74 -20.72
N ALA A 898 3.73 63.47 -21.21
CA ALA A 898 3.40 63.60 -22.63
C ALA A 898 3.53 65.04 -23.12
N LYS A 899 3.03 66.02 -22.35
CA LYS A 899 3.15 67.45 -22.66
C LYS A 899 4.61 67.92 -22.61
N GLU A 900 5.40 67.41 -21.67
CA GLU A 900 6.83 67.72 -21.54
C GLU A 900 7.65 67.12 -22.69
N LEU A 901 7.40 65.84 -23.02
CA LEU A 901 8.03 65.14 -24.14
C LEU A 901 7.75 65.86 -25.47
N GLY A 902 6.52 66.36 -25.67
CA GLY A 902 6.14 67.11 -26.87
C GLY A 902 6.75 68.51 -26.99
N LYS A 903 7.14 69.14 -25.88
CA LYS A 903 7.77 70.49 -25.88
C LYS A 903 9.29 70.46 -25.88
N ALA A 904 9.89 69.56 -25.10
CA ALA A 904 11.33 69.51 -24.86
C ALA A 904 12.05 68.36 -25.61
N GLY A 905 11.30 67.42 -26.21
CA GLY A 905 11.85 66.25 -26.91
C GLY A 905 12.45 65.17 -25.99
N LYS A 906 12.46 65.41 -24.68
CA LYS A 906 12.94 64.50 -23.64
C LYS A 906 12.18 64.68 -22.34
N ILE A 907 12.12 63.63 -21.52
CA ILE A 907 11.58 63.66 -20.15
C ILE A 907 12.61 63.07 -19.18
N THR A 908 12.60 63.51 -17.92
CA THR A 908 13.43 62.93 -16.86
C THR A 908 12.55 62.13 -15.90
N LEU A 909 12.81 60.84 -15.75
CA LEU A 909 12.08 59.94 -14.86
C LEU A 909 12.94 59.55 -13.65
N GLU A 910 12.37 59.59 -12.45
CA GLU A 910 13.03 59.08 -11.25
C GLU A 910 12.89 57.55 -11.17
N VAL A 911 14.02 56.84 -11.14
CA VAL A 911 14.07 55.38 -11.16
C VAL A 911 14.86 54.87 -9.95
N PRO A 912 14.21 54.21 -8.98
CA PRO A 912 14.89 53.61 -7.84
C PRO A 912 15.92 52.56 -8.28
N GLY A 913 17.17 52.69 -7.82
CA GLY A 913 18.23 51.69 -8.06
C GLY A 913 19.14 51.92 -9.26
N VAL A 914 19.06 53.07 -9.94
CA VAL A 914 19.98 53.48 -11.02
C VAL A 914 20.97 54.53 -10.48
N GLU A 915 22.23 54.53 -10.95
CA GLU A 915 23.22 55.58 -10.60
C GLU A 915 22.64 56.98 -10.90
N ASN A 916 22.62 57.85 -9.89
CA ASN A 916 21.98 59.19 -9.84
C ASN A 916 20.44 59.24 -9.78
N GLY A 917 19.72 58.11 -9.74
CA GLY A 917 18.27 58.05 -9.47
C GLY A 917 17.35 58.72 -10.49
N LYS A 918 17.89 59.31 -11.56
CA LYS A 918 17.18 60.03 -12.63
C LYS A 918 17.65 59.55 -14.00
N VAL A 919 16.72 59.35 -14.92
CA VAL A 919 16.97 58.85 -16.27
C VAL A 919 16.25 59.71 -17.30
N ASP A 920 17.00 60.21 -18.29
CA ASP A 920 16.45 60.97 -19.41
C ASP A 920 15.96 60.01 -20.50
N LEU A 921 14.71 60.20 -20.95
CA LEU A 921 14.05 59.43 -22.01
C LEU A 921 13.69 60.36 -23.16
N GLY A 922 14.22 60.09 -24.36
CA GLY A 922 13.97 60.87 -25.57
C GLY A 922 12.73 60.40 -26.34
N SER A 923 12.16 61.30 -27.14
CA SER A 923 10.99 61.02 -28.01
C SER A 923 11.25 59.99 -29.11
N ASP A 924 12.51 59.61 -29.32
CA ASP A 924 12.97 58.55 -30.22
C ASP A 924 12.89 57.15 -29.59
N SER A 925 12.73 57.06 -28.27
CA SER A 925 12.72 55.82 -27.48
C SER A 925 11.36 55.48 -26.85
N ILE A 926 10.53 56.51 -26.61
CA ILE A 926 9.20 56.38 -26.00
C ILE A 926 8.18 57.29 -26.70
N LYS A 927 6.91 56.88 -26.70
CA LYS A 927 5.77 57.72 -27.09
C LYS A 927 4.71 57.63 -26.01
N ILE A 928 4.14 58.77 -25.62
CA ILE A 928 3.03 58.83 -24.68
C ILE A 928 1.85 59.46 -25.39
N GLU A 929 0.82 58.66 -25.68
CA GLU A 929 -0.33 59.07 -26.48
C GLU A 929 -1.64 58.82 -25.74
N PHE A 930 -2.59 59.74 -25.90
CA PHE A 930 -3.94 59.56 -25.40
C PHE A 930 -4.73 58.67 -26.35
N ARG A 931 -5.14 57.49 -25.88
CA ARG A 931 -5.85 56.49 -26.69
C ARG A 931 -7.11 56.02 -25.99
N LYS A 932 -8.14 55.72 -26.80
CA LYS A 932 -9.33 55.02 -26.35
C LYS A 932 -9.03 53.53 -26.29
N ARG A 933 -8.97 52.98 -25.08
CA ARG A 933 -8.87 51.54 -24.85
C ARG A 933 -10.29 50.98 -24.69
N VAL A 934 -10.67 50.10 -25.60
CA VAL A 934 -11.94 49.38 -25.53
C VAL A 934 -11.69 47.98 -24.97
N GLU A 935 -12.25 47.69 -23.81
CA GLU A 935 -12.20 46.36 -23.19
C GLU A 935 -13.50 45.60 -23.49
N ASN A 936 -13.42 44.67 -24.45
CA ASN A 936 -14.54 43.81 -24.84
C ASN A 936 -14.66 42.54 -23.97
N THR A 937 -13.65 42.23 -23.17
CA THR A 937 -13.55 40.97 -22.42
C THR A 937 -13.13 41.26 -20.99
N ARG A 938 -13.89 40.73 -20.03
CA ARG A 938 -13.56 40.72 -18.61
C ARG A 938 -12.74 39.47 -18.30
N GLU A 939 -11.63 39.64 -17.61
CA GLU A 939 -10.80 38.52 -17.10
C GLU A 939 -10.87 38.51 -15.57
N PHE A 940 -11.09 37.34 -14.97
CA PHE A 940 -11.09 37.19 -13.50
C PHE A 940 -10.68 35.77 -13.07
N THR A 941 -10.19 35.64 -11.84
CA THR A 941 -9.97 34.35 -11.18
C THR A 941 -11.24 33.95 -10.42
N PRO A 942 -11.84 32.78 -10.68
CA PRO A 942 -13.08 32.39 -10.02
C PRO A 942 -12.86 32.07 -8.55
N ASN A 943 -13.90 32.31 -7.75
CA ASN A 943 -13.97 31.80 -6.38
C ASN A 943 -14.40 30.32 -6.40
N VAL A 944 -14.09 29.59 -5.33
CA VAL A 944 -14.41 28.16 -5.23
C VAL A 944 -15.20 27.86 -3.96
N ILE A 945 -16.34 27.19 -4.12
CA ILE A 945 -17.06 26.54 -3.01
C ILE A 945 -16.71 25.05 -3.04
N GLU A 946 -16.20 24.53 -1.92
CA GLU A 946 -15.73 23.16 -1.78
C GLU A 946 -16.56 22.37 -0.76
N PRO A 947 -17.48 21.52 -1.23
CA PRO A 947 -18.00 20.38 -0.46
C PRO A 947 -17.02 19.19 -0.46
N SER A 948 -16.43 18.87 0.69
CA SER A 948 -15.48 17.76 0.88
C SER A 948 -16.06 16.68 1.80
N PHE A 949 -16.25 15.46 1.28
CA PHE A 949 -16.93 14.35 1.95
C PHE A 949 -15.94 13.26 2.38
N GLY A 950 -15.84 13.03 3.70
CA GLY A 950 -15.09 11.91 4.27
C GLY A 950 -15.90 10.61 4.27
N ILE A 951 -15.91 9.87 3.16
CA ILE A 951 -16.77 8.67 2.98
C ILE A 951 -16.60 7.63 4.09
N GLY A 952 -15.38 7.43 4.60
CA GLY A 952 -15.13 6.51 5.71
C GLY A 952 -15.81 6.92 7.03
N ARG A 953 -15.83 8.22 7.34
CA ARG A 953 -16.51 8.78 8.52
C ARG A 953 -18.03 8.68 8.38
N ILE A 954 -18.55 9.04 7.21
CA ILE A 954 -19.97 8.92 6.86
C ILE A 954 -20.43 7.46 7.01
N LEU A 955 -19.67 6.51 6.45
CA LEU A 955 -19.97 5.08 6.54
C LEU A 955 -20.02 4.61 8.00
N TYR A 956 -19.07 5.03 8.83
CA TYR A 956 -19.05 4.66 10.25
C TYR A 956 -20.24 5.22 11.03
N ALA A 957 -20.53 6.52 10.86
CA ALA A 957 -21.67 7.17 11.50
C ALA A 957 -23.00 6.54 11.04
N LEU A 958 -23.13 6.24 9.75
CA LEU A 958 -24.29 5.57 9.18
C LEU A 958 -24.53 4.21 9.84
N ILE A 959 -23.48 3.41 10.02
CA ILE A 959 -23.57 2.11 10.72
C ILE A 959 -24.08 2.28 12.14
N GLU A 960 -23.53 3.24 12.91
CA GLU A 960 -23.97 3.49 14.29
C GLU A 960 -25.44 3.95 14.33
N HIS A 961 -25.84 4.89 13.45
CA HIS A 961 -27.20 5.44 13.41
C HIS A 961 -28.24 4.37 13.04
N ASN A 962 -27.87 3.38 12.22
CA ASN A 962 -28.77 2.33 11.76
C ASN A 962 -28.76 1.06 12.61
N PHE A 963 -27.89 0.98 13.62
CA PHE A 963 -27.79 -0.19 14.50
C PHE A 963 -28.86 -0.17 15.61
N TRP A 964 -29.44 -1.33 15.89
CA TRP A 964 -30.29 -1.58 17.07
C TRP A 964 -30.34 -3.07 17.40
N THR A 965 -30.89 -3.42 18.57
CA THR A 965 -31.08 -4.79 19.01
C THR A 965 -32.56 -5.13 19.18
N ARG A 966 -32.96 -6.29 18.66
CA ARG A 966 -34.31 -6.84 18.79
C ARG A 966 -34.39 -7.69 20.05
N ALA A 967 -35.27 -7.31 20.98
CA ALA A 967 -35.60 -8.12 22.15
C ALA A 967 -36.28 -9.42 21.72
N ILE A 968 -35.99 -10.51 22.44
CA ILE A 968 -36.68 -11.79 22.26
C ILE A 968 -37.38 -12.13 23.58
N ASP A 969 -38.69 -12.38 23.51
CA ASP A 969 -39.53 -12.66 24.68
C ASP A 969 -39.18 -13.99 25.40
N THR A 970 -38.31 -14.81 24.83
CA THR A 970 -37.94 -16.15 25.33
C THR A 970 -36.70 -16.17 26.24
N GLY A 971 -36.11 -15.02 26.57
CA GLY A 971 -34.89 -14.95 27.40
C GLY A 971 -33.58 -15.27 26.66
N ASP A 972 -33.61 -15.38 25.33
CA ASP A 972 -32.44 -15.51 24.46
C ASP A 972 -31.70 -14.16 24.25
N GLU A 973 -30.42 -14.22 23.84
CA GLU A 973 -29.63 -13.03 23.52
C GLU A 973 -30.30 -12.14 22.46
N ALA A 974 -30.35 -10.83 22.71
CA ALA A 974 -30.93 -9.84 21.80
C ALA A 974 -30.25 -9.89 20.42
N ARG A 975 -31.04 -9.86 19.33
CA ARG A 975 -30.53 -9.97 17.96
C ARG A 975 -30.15 -8.60 17.41
N SER A 976 -28.89 -8.45 17.00
CA SER A 976 -28.40 -7.25 16.31
C SER A 976 -29.02 -7.08 14.92
N VAL A 977 -29.41 -5.86 14.58
CA VAL A 977 -29.98 -5.49 13.28
C VAL A 977 -29.30 -4.22 12.76
N LEU A 978 -28.93 -4.20 11.48
CA LEU A 978 -28.45 -3.01 10.77
C LEU A 978 -29.52 -2.52 9.79
N SER A 979 -30.03 -1.31 10.02
CA SER A 979 -31.23 -0.83 9.33
C SER A 979 -30.98 -0.03 8.06
N PHE A 980 -29.97 -0.38 7.28
CA PHE A 980 -29.62 0.39 6.08
C PHE A 980 -30.83 0.58 5.14
N PRO A 981 -31.01 1.79 4.58
CA PRO A 981 -31.99 2.01 3.53
C PRO A 981 -31.73 1.07 2.34
N PRO A 982 -32.78 0.60 1.64
CA PRO A 982 -32.64 -0.29 0.50
C PRO A 982 -31.65 0.22 -0.56
N ALA A 983 -31.61 1.53 -0.81
CA ALA A 983 -30.69 2.15 -1.77
C ALA A 983 -29.21 1.84 -1.47
N VAL A 984 -28.80 1.86 -0.19
CA VAL A 984 -27.39 1.68 0.21
C VAL A 984 -27.06 0.29 0.76
N ALA A 985 -28.07 -0.51 1.14
CA ALA A 985 -27.87 -1.83 1.72
C ALA A 985 -26.95 -2.73 0.87
N PRO A 986 -25.95 -3.44 1.45
CA PRO A 986 -24.98 -4.24 0.70
C PRO A 986 -25.61 -5.27 -0.25
N ILE A 987 -26.59 -6.01 0.28
CA ILE A 987 -27.38 -7.00 -0.42
C ILE A 987 -28.83 -6.57 -0.29
N LYS A 988 -29.59 -6.50 -1.38
CA LYS A 988 -30.98 -6.04 -1.34
C LYS A 988 -31.93 -7.16 -0.91
N VAL A 989 -31.70 -8.39 -1.40
CA VAL A 989 -32.63 -9.51 -1.20
C VAL A 989 -31.91 -10.77 -0.72
N LEU A 990 -32.39 -11.34 0.38
CA LEU A 990 -32.05 -12.70 0.82
C LEU A 990 -33.00 -13.72 0.17
N LEU A 991 -32.48 -14.80 -0.39
CA LEU A 991 -33.26 -15.96 -0.83
C LEU A 991 -33.03 -17.13 0.13
N VAL A 992 -34.09 -17.62 0.76
CA VAL A 992 -34.02 -18.70 1.74
C VAL A 992 -35.03 -19.81 1.44
N PRO A 993 -34.60 -21.06 1.23
CA PRO A 993 -35.52 -22.20 1.21
C PRO A 993 -36.00 -22.52 2.62
N LEU A 994 -37.24 -22.95 2.82
CA LEU A 994 -37.74 -23.34 4.15
C LEU A 994 -36.94 -24.51 4.73
N SER A 995 -36.61 -25.50 3.91
CA SER A 995 -35.86 -26.72 4.27
C SER A 995 -34.82 -27.07 3.21
N SER A 996 -34.07 -28.16 3.40
CA SER A 996 -33.10 -28.68 2.42
C SER A 996 -33.72 -29.49 1.28
N SER A 997 -35.04 -29.43 1.09
CA SER A 997 -35.74 -30.16 0.02
C SER A 997 -35.14 -29.85 -1.35
N PRO A 998 -34.81 -30.88 -2.17
CA PRO A 998 -34.30 -30.69 -3.53
C PRO A 998 -35.25 -29.88 -4.43
N GLU A 999 -36.56 -29.91 -4.16
CA GLU A 999 -37.60 -29.23 -4.93
C GLU A 999 -37.47 -27.70 -4.93
N PHE A 1000 -36.86 -27.13 -3.89
CA PHE A 1000 -36.68 -25.67 -3.79
C PHE A 1000 -35.51 -25.15 -4.64
N LYS A 1001 -34.52 -26.00 -4.95
CA LYS A 1001 -33.29 -25.56 -5.64
C LYS A 1001 -33.55 -24.96 -7.03
N PRO A 1002 -34.37 -25.57 -7.91
CA PRO A 1002 -34.69 -24.98 -9.21
C PRO A 1002 -35.38 -23.62 -9.11
N ILE A 1003 -36.30 -23.47 -8.15
CA ILE A 1003 -37.07 -22.24 -7.93
C ILE A 1003 -36.12 -21.12 -7.48
N ILE A 1004 -35.27 -21.38 -6.48
CA ILE A 1004 -34.29 -20.41 -6.00
C ILE A 1004 -33.30 -20.00 -7.10
N LYS A 1005 -32.81 -20.95 -7.91
CA LYS A 1005 -31.91 -20.64 -9.02
C LYS A 1005 -32.58 -19.71 -10.04
N LYS A 1006 -33.87 -19.95 -10.36
CA LYS A 1006 -34.66 -19.13 -11.28
C LYS A 1006 -34.91 -17.72 -10.70
N LEU A 1007 -35.32 -17.62 -9.43
CA LEU A 1007 -35.53 -16.35 -8.73
C LEU A 1007 -34.25 -15.52 -8.66
N SER A 1008 -33.13 -16.14 -8.29
CA SER A 1008 -31.82 -15.50 -8.22
C SER A 1008 -31.39 -14.94 -9.57
N GLN A 1009 -31.66 -15.67 -10.67
CA GLN A 1009 -31.40 -15.19 -12.03
C GLN A 1009 -32.28 -13.99 -12.40
N LYS A 1010 -33.58 -14.05 -12.06
CA LYS A 1010 -34.51 -12.94 -12.34
C LYS A 1010 -34.13 -11.66 -11.60
N LEU A 1011 -33.78 -11.78 -10.31
CA LEU A 1011 -33.31 -10.64 -9.52
C LEU A 1011 -32.02 -10.04 -10.11
N ARG A 1012 -31.07 -10.87 -10.55
CA ARG A 1012 -29.86 -10.39 -11.26
C ARG A 1012 -30.21 -9.65 -12.56
N ASN A 1013 -31.13 -10.17 -13.36
CA ASN A 1013 -31.57 -9.51 -14.60
C ASN A 1013 -32.26 -8.17 -14.34
N LEU A 1014 -32.86 -7.98 -13.15
CA LEU A 1014 -33.44 -6.72 -12.70
C LEU A 1014 -32.40 -5.74 -12.09
N GLY A 1015 -31.12 -6.13 -12.01
CA GLY A 1015 -30.08 -5.33 -11.34
C GLY A 1015 -30.15 -5.36 -9.81
N VAL A 1016 -30.92 -6.29 -9.22
CA VAL A 1016 -31.12 -6.38 -7.76
C VAL A 1016 -30.12 -7.37 -7.15
N SER A 1017 -29.22 -6.86 -6.30
CA SER A 1017 -28.25 -7.71 -5.60
C SER A 1017 -28.95 -8.66 -4.64
N ASN A 1018 -28.62 -9.95 -4.74
CA ASN A 1018 -29.25 -10.99 -3.93
C ASN A 1018 -28.24 -12.03 -3.44
N ARG A 1019 -28.58 -12.68 -2.33
CA ARG A 1019 -27.80 -13.77 -1.73
C ARG A 1019 -28.69 -14.95 -1.40
N VAL A 1020 -28.23 -16.15 -1.68
CA VAL A 1020 -28.87 -17.40 -1.25
C VAL A 1020 -28.26 -17.86 0.08
N ASP A 1021 -29.10 -18.22 1.05
CA ASP A 1021 -28.68 -18.93 2.27
C ASP A 1021 -29.44 -20.26 2.38
N ASP A 1022 -28.83 -21.31 1.82
CA ASP A 1022 -29.28 -22.70 1.87
C ASP A 1022 -28.57 -23.51 2.96
N SER A 1023 -27.98 -22.82 3.96
CA SER A 1023 -27.31 -23.50 5.08
C SER A 1023 -28.30 -24.33 5.90
N SER A 1024 -27.79 -25.36 6.58
CA SER A 1024 -28.57 -26.25 7.47
C SER A 1024 -29.12 -25.55 8.73
N ALA A 1025 -28.95 -24.23 8.85
CA ALA A 1025 -29.47 -23.46 9.98
C ALA A 1025 -30.99 -23.25 9.86
N SER A 1026 -31.66 -23.10 11.00
CA SER A 1026 -33.09 -22.75 11.02
C SER A 1026 -33.35 -21.45 10.27
N ILE A 1027 -34.54 -21.31 9.68
CA ILE A 1027 -34.92 -20.12 8.91
C ILE A 1027 -34.75 -18.83 9.73
N GLY A 1028 -35.12 -18.85 11.01
CA GLY A 1028 -34.93 -17.72 11.92
C GLY A 1028 -33.45 -17.35 12.12
N LYS A 1029 -32.54 -18.33 12.15
CA LYS A 1029 -31.09 -18.07 12.25
C LYS A 1029 -30.52 -17.53 10.94
N ARG A 1030 -31.03 -17.98 9.79
CA ARG A 1030 -30.67 -17.44 8.46
C ARG A 1030 -31.14 -15.99 8.30
N TYR A 1031 -32.36 -15.66 8.74
CA TYR A 1031 -32.82 -14.28 8.83
C TYR A 1031 -31.94 -13.44 9.76
N SER A 1032 -31.71 -13.91 10.99
CA SER A 1032 -30.88 -13.16 11.95
C SER A 1032 -29.48 -12.85 11.42
N ARG A 1033 -28.84 -13.79 10.71
CA ARG A 1033 -27.51 -13.55 10.10
C ARG A 1033 -27.53 -12.45 9.05
N ASN A 1034 -28.63 -12.31 8.32
CA ASN A 1034 -28.78 -11.32 7.24
C ASN A 1034 -29.33 -9.98 7.74
N ASP A 1035 -30.15 -9.99 8.80
CA ASP A 1035 -30.53 -8.79 9.55
C ASP A 1035 -29.27 -8.09 10.10
N GLU A 1036 -28.27 -8.85 10.58
CA GLU A 1036 -26.94 -8.35 10.99
C GLU A 1036 -26.06 -7.84 9.82
N LEU A 1037 -26.34 -8.25 8.57
CA LEU A 1037 -25.68 -7.72 7.37
C LEU A 1037 -26.44 -6.52 6.80
N GLY A 1038 -27.61 -6.21 7.36
CA GLY A 1038 -28.51 -5.16 6.92
C GLY A 1038 -29.24 -5.43 5.62
N THR A 1039 -29.40 -6.70 5.23
CA THR A 1039 -30.21 -7.08 4.07
C THR A 1039 -31.69 -6.71 4.33
N PRO A 1040 -32.30 -5.79 3.56
CA PRO A 1040 -33.60 -5.20 3.89
C PRO A 1040 -34.77 -6.15 3.59
N LEU A 1041 -34.67 -6.99 2.56
CA LEU A 1041 -35.75 -7.86 2.10
C LEU A 1041 -35.33 -9.34 2.10
N GLY A 1042 -36.27 -10.23 2.39
CA GLY A 1042 -36.07 -11.67 2.30
C GLY A 1042 -37.20 -12.38 1.58
N ILE A 1043 -36.88 -13.32 0.69
CA ILE A 1043 -37.84 -14.21 0.03
C ILE A 1043 -37.72 -15.60 0.63
N THR A 1044 -38.84 -16.14 1.12
CA THR A 1044 -38.95 -17.55 1.52
C THR A 1044 -39.55 -18.36 0.39
N VAL A 1045 -38.89 -19.46 0.03
CA VAL A 1045 -39.45 -20.51 -0.83
C VAL A 1045 -39.85 -21.67 0.07
N ASP A 1046 -41.13 -22.01 0.11
CA ASP A 1046 -41.67 -23.07 0.95
C ASP A 1046 -42.47 -24.12 0.16
N PHE A 1047 -43.07 -25.09 0.86
CA PHE A 1047 -43.84 -26.15 0.22
C PHE A 1047 -45.07 -25.62 -0.53
N GLN A 1048 -45.69 -24.55 -0.03
CA GLN A 1048 -46.80 -23.90 -0.72
C GLN A 1048 -46.31 -23.26 -2.04
N THR A 1049 -45.08 -22.74 -2.09
CA THR A 1049 -44.48 -22.22 -3.35
C THR A 1049 -44.42 -23.29 -4.44
N VAL A 1050 -44.19 -24.56 -4.09
CA VAL A 1050 -44.15 -25.67 -5.06
C VAL A 1050 -45.55 -25.97 -5.61
N GLN A 1051 -46.61 -25.72 -4.81
CA GLN A 1051 -47.99 -26.02 -5.17
C GLN A 1051 -48.65 -24.90 -5.99
N ASP A 1052 -48.53 -23.66 -5.55
CA ASP A 1052 -49.27 -22.52 -6.12
C ASP A 1052 -48.38 -21.46 -6.80
N GLY A 1053 -47.05 -21.62 -6.75
CA GLY A 1053 -46.09 -20.69 -7.34
C GLY A 1053 -45.96 -19.34 -6.63
N THR A 1054 -46.61 -19.15 -5.48
CA THR A 1054 -46.53 -17.93 -4.68
C THR A 1054 -45.31 -17.95 -3.75
N ILE A 1055 -44.76 -16.78 -3.45
CA ILE A 1055 -43.58 -16.63 -2.60
C ILE A 1055 -43.83 -15.61 -1.50
N THR A 1056 -43.19 -15.82 -0.34
CA THR A 1056 -43.31 -14.93 0.80
C THR A 1056 -42.18 -13.91 0.79
N LEU A 1057 -42.51 -12.62 0.85
CA LEU A 1057 -41.60 -11.50 1.02
C LEU A 1057 -41.64 -11.01 2.47
N ARG A 1058 -40.47 -10.86 3.08
CA ARG A 1058 -40.25 -10.39 4.46
C ARG A 1058 -39.49 -9.08 4.47
N ASP A 1059 -39.91 -8.16 5.34
CA ASP A 1059 -39.13 -6.97 5.72
C ASP A 1059 -38.23 -7.23 6.93
N ARG A 1060 -37.00 -6.71 6.86
CA ARG A 1060 -35.99 -6.82 7.92
C ARG A 1060 -36.45 -6.19 9.22
N ASP A 1061 -36.98 -4.97 9.18
CA ASP A 1061 -37.17 -4.16 10.39
C ASP A 1061 -38.41 -4.58 11.17
N SER A 1062 -39.55 -4.63 10.49
CA SER A 1062 -40.83 -5.04 11.06
C SER A 1062 -40.98 -6.54 11.23
N THR A 1063 -40.20 -7.34 10.50
CA THR A 1063 -40.33 -8.80 10.38
C THR A 1063 -41.65 -9.29 9.79
N SER A 1064 -42.52 -8.37 9.38
CA SER A 1064 -43.81 -8.67 8.74
C SER A 1064 -43.60 -9.29 7.37
N GLN A 1065 -44.58 -10.10 6.95
CA GLN A 1065 -44.51 -10.91 5.76
C GLN A 1065 -45.76 -10.74 4.91
N VAL A 1066 -45.57 -10.69 3.60
CA VAL A 1066 -46.63 -10.70 2.60
C VAL A 1066 -46.40 -11.82 1.60
N ARG A 1067 -47.47 -12.34 1.00
CA ARG A 1067 -47.40 -13.44 0.04
C ARG A 1067 -48.21 -13.12 -1.21
N ALA A 1068 -47.58 -13.27 -2.37
CA ALA A 1068 -48.20 -13.08 -3.67
C ALA A 1068 -47.47 -13.92 -4.73
N ASP A 1069 -47.97 -13.86 -5.97
CA ASP A 1069 -47.27 -14.46 -7.11
C ASP A 1069 -45.89 -13.84 -7.31
N GLU A 1070 -45.01 -14.61 -7.96
CA GLU A 1070 -43.62 -14.21 -8.21
C GLU A 1070 -43.50 -12.85 -8.91
N GLY A 1071 -44.39 -12.53 -9.86
CA GLY A 1071 -44.33 -11.28 -10.63
C GLY A 1071 -44.56 -10.07 -9.75
N ARG A 1072 -45.64 -10.08 -8.96
CA ARG A 1072 -45.97 -8.98 -8.04
C ARG A 1072 -44.91 -8.77 -6.96
N ILE A 1073 -44.30 -9.85 -6.46
CA ILE A 1073 -43.22 -9.75 -5.47
C ILE A 1073 -41.96 -9.12 -6.08
N LEU A 1074 -41.58 -9.50 -7.31
CA LEU A 1074 -40.43 -8.90 -7.99
C LEU A 1074 -40.66 -7.41 -8.29
N GLU A 1075 -41.88 -7.02 -8.68
CA GLU A 1075 -42.25 -5.61 -8.86
C GLU A 1075 -42.17 -4.82 -7.54
N ALA A 1076 -42.70 -5.41 -6.45
CA ALA A 1076 -42.63 -4.81 -5.13
C ALA A 1076 -41.18 -4.59 -4.68
N ILE A 1077 -40.31 -5.60 -4.83
CA ILE A 1077 -38.88 -5.50 -4.53
C ILE A 1077 -38.24 -4.36 -5.33
N LYS A 1078 -38.48 -4.32 -6.63
CA LYS A 1078 -37.91 -3.26 -7.50
C LYS A 1078 -38.38 -1.88 -7.04
N SER A 1079 -39.66 -1.70 -6.76
CA SER A 1079 -40.22 -0.43 -6.29
C SER A 1079 -39.62 0.05 -4.97
N ILE A 1080 -39.28 -0.88 -4.05
CA ILE A 1080 -38.62 -0.56 -2.78
C ILE A 1080 -37.15 -0.20 -3.00
N VAL A 1081 -36.43 -0.96 -3.84
CA VAL A 1081 -35.01 -0.73 -4.12
C VAL A 1081 -34.79 0.59 -4.86
N ASP A 1082 -35.68 0.92 -5.80
CA ASP A 1082 -35.66 2.18 -6.55
C ASP A 1082 -36.15 3.39 -5.72
N GLY A 1083 -36.71 3.14 -4.53
CA GLY A 1083 -37.23 4.18 -3.62
C GLY A 1083 -38.60 4.73 -4.01
N ALA A 1084 -39.32 4.10 -4.95
CA ALA A 1084 -40.65 4.52 -5.39
C ALA A 1084 -41.77 4.18 -4.38
N LYS A 1085 -41.58 3.12 -3.58
CA LYS A 1085 -42.51 2.72 -2.51
C LYS A 1085 -41.74 2.35 -1.24
N ASP A 1086 -42.33 2.63 -0.09
CA ASP A 1086 -41.85 2.11 1.18
C ASP A 1086 -42.50 0.76 1.51
N TRP A 1087 -42.00 0.09 2.54
CA TRP A 1087 -42.56 -1.19 2.98
C TRP A 1087 -44.03 -1.08 3.39
N LYS A 1088 -44.44 0.00 4.05
CA LYS A 1088 -45.82 0.17 4.52
C LYS A 1088 -46.81 0.15 3.35
N LYS A 1089 -46.47 0.85 2.26
CA LYS A 1089 -47.28 0.86 1.05
C LYS A 1089 -47.35 -0.53 0.40
N VAL A 1090 -46.22 -1.21 0.24
CA VAL A 1090 -46.19 -2.58 -0.29
C VAL A 1090 -46.99 -3.56 0.57
N ALA A 1091 -46.86 -3.47 1.89
CA ALA A 1091 -47.58 -4.32 2.84
C ALA A 1091 -49.10 -4.08 2.86
N SER A 1092 -49.56 -2.92 2.39
CA SER A 1092 -50.99 -2.60 2.24
C SER A 1092 -51.60 -3.10 0.92
N GLU A 1093 -50.77 -3.29 -0.11
CA GLU A 1093 -51.20 -3.71 -1.45
C GLU A 1093 -51.16 -5.24 -1.65
N LEU A 1094 -50.41 -5.96 -0.81
CA LEU A 1094 -50.20 -7.40 -0.89
C LEU A 1094 -50.83 -8.14 0.30
N PRO A 1095 -51.35 -9.37 0.10
CA PRO A 1095 -51.90 -10.18 1.17
C PRO A 1095 -50.88 -10.44 2.28
N LYS A 1096 -51.27 -10.23 3.54
CA LYS A 1096 -50.44 -10.60 4.70
C LYS A 1096 -50.31 -12.11 4.79
N PHE A 1097 -49.13 -12.57 5.20
CA PHE A 1097 -48.87 -13.98 5.43
C PHE A 1097 -49.04 -14.32 6.92
N GLU A 1098 -50.06 -15.11 7.25
CA GLU A 1098 -50.39 -15.50 8.63
C GLU A 1098 -49.97 -16.94 9.00
N GLY A 1099 -49.58 -17.76 8.00
CA GLY A 1099 -49.14 -19.13 8.19
C GLY A 1099 -49.21 -19.93 6.89
N GLN A 1100 -48.71 -21.17 6.90
CA GLN A 1100 -48.88 -22.10 5.78
C GLN A 1100 -50.22 -22.83 5.92
N GLU A 1101 -50.97 -22.93 4.82
CA GLU A 1101 -52.24 -23.68 4.77
C GLU A 1101 -52.04 -25.19 4.54
N VAL A 1102 -50.78 -25.63 4.39
CA VAL A 1102 -50.44 -27.03 4.07
C VAL A 1102 -50.07 -27.79 5.33
N GLU A 1103 -50.83 -28.82 5.69
CA GLU A 1103 -50.40 -29.84 6.66
C GLU A 1103 -49.16 -30.57 6.12
N VAL A 1104 -47.99 -30.26 6.69
CA VAL A 1104 -46.77 -31.01 6.41
C VAL A 1104 -46.91 -32.36 7.10
N ALA A 1105 -47.11 -33.43 6.32
CA ALA A 1105 -47.06 -34.79 6.84
C ALA A 1105 -45.68 -35.01 7.51
N ALA A 1106 -45.68 -35.08 8.85
CA ALA A 1106 -44.47 -35.25 9.65
C ALA A 1106 -43.72 -36.52 9.18
N ARG A 1107 -42.43 -36.34 8.86
CA ARG A 1107 -41.47 -37.43 8.66
C ARG A 1107 -40.35 -37.31 9.68
#